data_AF-A0A8W7PVX2-F1
#
_entry.id   AF-A0A8W7PVX2-F1
#
_cell.length_a   1.000
_cell.length_b   1.000
_cell.length_c   1.000
_cell.angle_alpha   90.00
_cell.angle_beta   90.00
_cell.angle_gamma   90.00
#
_symmetry.space_group_name_H-M   'P 1'
#
loop_
_entity.id
_entity.type
_entity.pdbx_description
1 polymer ?
#
loop_
_entity_poly.entity_id
_entity_poly.type
_entity_poly.pdbx_seq_one_letter_code
_entity_poly.pdbx_strand_id
1 'polypeptide(L)'
;LEHMHRITRARKHELLVELKDFEGNYKYAWYSEFEIGSEGVHYQLKQLGTYTGTAGDSLTYHKGMTFTTKDKDNDESGSKNCAENYDGAWWYGNCYASNLNVFGVAENGTKPSFTGFGFEIIMAKLEFLQYKLIEMESAMKEDRETIEQKLCFTSGLNLRSVLFPSCKKNPSKRSGKYFIQPTENDEPFLGYCEQTAFGGGWLVFQHRYDGSVDFYRNWTEYRNGFGCVDGEFWLGLERLNQITSERKHELLVELKDFEGNYKYARYSEFEIGSEAEQYSLKKLGSYTGTAGDSLTYHKGMKFTTKDRDNDESRSMNGAEKYEGAWWYKEYLLSNLNGLRGINQNATNSSLTGYDYKIITAKLEYIQGKLIEMESAMKTDREAIEQKLSGAISQLSQTIGHNLTALQTQSNKILYEQAAKANQKRMRKAIQTLASNRDVARFLISSALYARTITFPSCKEEPTKLTGKYIIQPAENDEPFLGYCEQTAFGGGWLVFQHRYDGSVDFYRNWTEYRDGFGSMDGEFWLGLEKLHQITSEREHEMLVELKDFDGNYKYARYSEFEIGSEAEQYSLKKLGSYTGTAGDSLIHHKGMKFSTKDRDNDNSSTTHLAVYCQGAWWYDNICIANVNGLYKNVLFSAPKVRGVEQNETTSSLTGYGYELLTAKLEYIQGKLIEMEYTMKEDREAIEQKLSEQKSLSNGLLWAIDQKLSGAISQLAQKIGHNLTTLQTQSNKMLSQQMACANHEQMRKEIQTLAPKKDRDQFRASSPFTKMQTSYRACKEEPSKVSGKYLIQPTANDEPFVGYCEQTRFGGGWLVFQHRFNGSVDFYRNWIEYRNGFGSVDGEFWLGLEHLHRVTSTRSYELLIELEDFEGNYIYARYSEFKIGSEAEQYRLKKLGTYTGTANDGLTYHKGMEFTTKDRDNDGHISKNCAEDCRGAWWYNACFNVNLNALYNNTEDAKAIVWYMYKSSYTGLAYTRMMIREV
;
A
#
# COMPACT_ATOMS: atom_id res chain seq x y z
N LEU A 1 -44.05 7.04 13.44
CA LEU A 1 -44.83 7.93 14.33
C LEU A 1 -44.16 8.10 15.68
N GLU A 2 -43.86 7.04 16.43
CA GLU A 2 -43.18 7.12 17.75
C GLU A 2 -41.88 7.93 17.74
N HIS A 3 -41.01 7.73 16.72
CA HIS A 3 -39.80 8.53 16.56
C HIS A 3 -40.09 10.02 16.35
N MET A 4 -41.10 10.33 15.53
CA MET A 4 -41.53 11.69 15.22
C MET A 4 -42.14 12.38 16.45
N HIS A 5 -42.87 11.65 17.29
CA HIS A 5 -43.36 12.14 18.58
C HIS A 5 -42.20 12.52 19.51
N ARG A 6 -41.18 11.65 19.64
CA ARG A 6 -40.00 11.92 20.48
C ARG A 6 -39.24 13.16 20.02
N ILE A 7 -39.07 13.33 18.71
CA ILE A 7 -38.39 14.49 18.12
C ILE A 7 -39.20 15.76 18.38
N THR A 8 -40.47 15.77 17.98
CA THR A 8 -41.30 16.98 18.02
C THR A 8 -41.65 17.43 19.44
N ARG A 9 -41.66 16.51 20.42
CA ARG A 9 -41.82 16.84 21.84
C ARG A 9 -40.56 17.47 22.46
N ALA A 10 -39.37 17.10 22.00
CA ALA A 10 -38.12 17.51 22.65
C ALA A 10 -37.78 18.99 22.45
N ARG A 11 -38.18 19.56 21.30
CA ARG A 11 -37.98 20.97 20.95
C ARG A 11 -38.97 21.37 19.86
N LYS A 12 -39.21 22.66 19.68
CA LYS A 12 -39.98 23.17 18.55
C LYS A 12 -39.29 22.81 17.24
N HIS A 13 -40.05 22.29 16.29
CA HIS A 13 -39.57 21.96 14.96
C HIS A 13 -40.46 22.62 13.92
N GLU A 14 -39.85 23.05 12.83
CA GLU A 14 -40.54 23.47 11.62
C GLU A 14 -40.82 22.26 10.73
N LEU A 15 -41.83 22.34 9.88
CA LEU A 15 -42.14 21.32 8.88
C LEU A 15 -42.04 21.92 7.48
N LEU A 16 -41.17 21.37 6.65
CA LEU A 16 -41.11 21.66 5.22
C LEU A 16 -41.61 20.44 4.44
N VAL A 17 -42.52 20.67 3.50
CA VAL A 17 -43.02 19.69 2.54
C VAL A 17 -42.65 20.18 1.14
N GLU A 18 -41.91 19.38 0.39
CA GLU A 18 -41.54 19.67 -1.00
C GLU A 18 -42.25 18.70 -1.94
N LEU A 19 -42.81 19.24 -3.02
CA LEU A 19 -43.54 18.50 -4.05
C LEU A 19 -42.90 18.84 -5.40
N LYS A 20 -42.62 17.81 -6.21
CA LYS A 20 -42.11 17.96 -7.57
C LYS A 20 -43.05 17.24 -8.54
N ASP A 21 -43.52 17.94 -9.55
CA ASP A 21 -44.31 17.31 -10.61
C ASP A 21 -43.42 16.56 -11.62
N PHE A 22 -44.06 15.83 -12.55
CA PHE A 22 -43.36 15.05 -13.58
C PHE A 22 -42.61 15.92 -14.61
N GLU A 23 -42.93 17.21 -14.70
CA GLU A 23 -42.24 18.20 -15.53
C GLU A 23 -41.04 18.83 -14.80
N GLY A 24 -40.87 18.48 -13.53
CA GLY A 24 -39.78 18.94 -12.68
C GLY A 24 -40.02 20.27 -11.99
N ASN A 25 -41.25 20.80 -12.02
CA ASN A 25 -41.60 22.02 -11.30
C ASN A 25 -41.77 21.74 -9.80
N TYR A 26 -41.24 22.65 -8.98
CA TYR A 26 -41.27 22.52 -7.52
C TYR A 26 -42.38 23.37 -6.89
N LYS A 27 -43.06 22.78 -5.91
CA LYS A 27 -43.97 23.45 -4.98
C LYS A 27 -43.57 23.08 -3.54
N TYR A 28 -43.83 23.97 -2.58
CA TYR A 28 -43.55 23.67 -1.18
C TYR A 28 -44.60 24.22 -0.23
N ALA A 29 -44.68 23.62 0.96
CA ALA A 29 -45.43 24.10 2.10
C ALA A 29 -44.54 24.06 3.34
N TRP A 30 -44.40 25.19 4.02
CA TRP A 30 -43.61 25.34 5.24
C TRP A 30 -44.50 25.77 6.40
N TYR A 31 -44.30 25.17 7.57
CA TYR A 31 -45.02 25.49 8.81
C TYR A 31 -44.01 25.78 9.92
N SER A 32 -44.17 26.91 10.59
CA SER A 32 -43.21 27.39 11.60
C SER A 32 -43.16 26.54 12.87
N GLU A 33 -44.15 25.68 13.11
CA GLU A 33 -44.20 24.75 14.25
C GLU A 33 -44.89 23.46 13.82
N PHE A 34 -44.44 22.32 14.33
CA PHE A 34 -45.00 21.00 14.08
C PHE A 34 -44.82 20.09 15.30
N GLU A 35 -45.92 19.61 15.86
CA GLU A 35 -45.92 18.68 17.00
C GLU A 35 -47.00 17.61 16.85
N ILE A 36 -46.66 16.36 17.17
CA ILE A 36 -47.62 15.26 17.23
C ILE A 36 -47.72 14.66 18.64
N GLY A 37 -48.88 14.08 18.95
CA GLY A 37 -49.15 13.40 20.20
C GLY A 37 -48.46 12.05 20.34
N SER A 38 -48.53 11.47 21.54
CA SER A 38 -48.06 10.12 21.80
C SER A 38 -49.04 9.07 21.26
N GLU A 39 -48.63 7.81 21.30
CA GLU A 39 -49.50 6.68 20.94
C GLU A 39 -50.84 6.67 21.71
N GLY A 40 -50.83 7.08 22.98
CA GLY A 40 -52.02 7.14 23.84
C GLY A 40 -53.09 8.14 23.38
N VAL A 41 -52.74 9.08 22.50
CA VAL A 41 -53.67 10.00 21.82
C VAL A 41 -53.64 9.77 20.31
N HIS A 42 -53.32 8.55 19.87
CA HIS A 42 -53.31 8.12 18.47
C HIS A 42 -52.49 9.05 17.56
N TYR A 43 -51.34 9.52 18.08
CA TYR A 43 -50.43 10.41 17.36
C TYR A 43 -51.08 11.66 16.77
N GLN A 44 -52.10 12.21 17.46
CA GLN A 44 -52.83 13.42 17.06
C GLN A 44 -51.90 14.55 16.57
N LEU A 45 -52.26 15.25 15.49
CA LEU A 45 -51.53 16.44 15.04
C LEU A 45 -51.80 17.61 16.00
N LYS A 46 -50.92 17.80 17.00
CA LYS A 46 -51.13 18.71 18.13
C LYS A 46 -50.89 20.15 17.78
N GLN A 47 -49.75 20.45 17.17
CA GLN A 47 -49.37 21.81 16.81
C GLN A 47 -48.98 21.90 15.36
N LEU A 48 -49.46 22.98 14.76
CA LEU A 48 -49.07 23.44 13.43
C LEU A 48 -48.99 24.96 13.48
N GLY A 49 -47.82 25.49 13.12
CA GLY A 49 -47.49 26.92 13.13
C GLY A 49 -47.99 27.67 11.91
N THR A 50 -47.45 28.86 11.66
CA THR A 50 -47.86 29.68 10.52
C THR A 50 -47.39 29.06 9.20
N TYR A 51 -48.30 28.96 8.23
CA TYR A 51 -48.03 28.47 6.89
C TYR A 51 -47.35 29.53 6.01
N THR A 52 -46.36 29.11 5.23
CA THR A 52 -45.87 29.82 4.03
C THR A 52 -45.55 28.81 2.93
N GLY A 53 -45.90 29.07 1.67
CA GLY A 53 -45.56 28.16 0.59
C GLY A 53 -46.29 28.41 -0.72
N THR A 54 -45.97 27.61 -1.72
CA THR A 54 -46.55 27.64 -3.07
C THR A 54 -47.51 26.47 -3.35
N ALA A 55 -47.60 25.48 -2.44
CA ALA A 55 -48.40 24.26 -2.58
C ALA A 55 -49.84 24.34 -2.01
N GLY A 56 -50.26 25.49 -1.46
CA GLY A 56 -51.51 25.62 -0.69
C GLY A 56 -51.40 25.11 0.75
N ASP A 57 -52.27 25.62 1.65
CA ASP A 57 -52.29 25.27 3.08
C ASP A 57 -53.36 24.20 3.36
N SER A 58 -53.03 22.94 3.08
CA SER A 58 -53.96 21.83 3.28
C SER A 58 -53.78 21.10 4.61
N LEU A 59 -52.61 21.23 5.26
CA LEU A 59 -52.31 20.51 6.50
C LEU A 59 -52.99 21.15 7.72
N THR A 60 -53.24 22.46 7.69
CA THR A 60 -53.96 23.17 8.76
C THR A 60 -55.35 22.60 9.00
N TYR A 61 -56.02 22.11 7.96
CA TYR A 61 -57.32 21.43 8.08
C TYR A 61 -57.26 20.20 9.00
N HIS A 62 -56.11 19.50 9.02
CA HIS A 62 -55.92 18.27 9.79
C HIS A 62 -55.43 18.52 11.22
N LYS A 63 -55.26 19.78 11.63
CA LYS A 63 -54.84 20.11 12.99
C LYS A 63 -55.87 19.61 14.00
N GLY A 64 -55.41 18.84 14.98
CA GLY A 64 -56.25 18.20 15.99
C GLY A 64 -56.79 16.83 15.58
N MET A 65 -56.57 16.37 14.35
CA MET A 65 -57.00 15.05 13.90
C MET A 65 -56.04 13.96 14.35
N THR A 66 -56.55 12.74 14.52
CA THR A 66 -55.79 11.54 14.90
C THR A 66 -55.29 10.79 13.67
N PHE A 67 -54.17 10.08 13.83
CA PHE A 67 -53.55 9.39 12.70
C PHE A 67 -54.28 8.06 12.45
N THR A 68 -54.78 7.88 11.23
CA THR A 68 -55.58 6.71 10.83
C THR A 68 -54.82 5.88 9.81
N THR A 69 -54.86 4.55 9.99
CA THR A 69 -54.22 3.56 9.11
C THR A 69 -55.26 2.56 8.60
N LYS A 70 -54.91 1.77 7.58
CA LYS A 70 -55.83 0.76 7.00
C LYS A 70 -56.35 -0.23 8.04
N ASP A 71 -55.52 -0.59 9.00
CA ASP A 71 -55.80 -1.53 10.09
C ASP A 71 -56.39 -0.87 11.35
N LYS A 72 -56.36 0.46 11.46
CA LYS A 72 -56.83 1.19 12.64
C LYS A 72 -57.49 2.51 12.25
N ASP A 73 -58.83 2.47 12.21
CA ASP A 73 -59.69 3.62 11.95
C ASP A 73 -59.77 4.55 13.16
N ASN A 74 -59.05 5.67 13.10
CA ASN A 74 -59.11 6.72 14.10
C ASN A 74 -59.66 8.04 13.50
N ASP A 75 -60.39 7.99 12.39
CA ASP A 75 -60.90 9.20 11.72
C ASP A 75 -62.35 9.53 12.10
N GLU A 76 -62.81 10.72 11.72
CA GLU A 76 -64.14 11.25 12.10
C GLU A 76 -65.20 11.03 11.00
N SER A 77 -64.90 10.25 9.95
CA SER A 77 -65.77 10.06 8.77
C SER A 77 -67.04 9.25 9.06
N GLY A 78 -67.08 8.55 10.19
CA GLY A 78 -68.27 7.89 10.76
C GLY A 78 -68.90 6.76 9.92
N SER A 79 -68.42 6.51 8.69
CA SER A 79 -69.01 5.54 7.77
C SER A 79 -68.01 4.66 7.01
N LYS A 80 -66.76 5.10 6.84
CA LYS A 80 -65.67 4.34 6.17
C LYS A 80 -64.30 4.83 6.65
N ASN A 81 -63.37 3.90 6.87
CA ASN A 81 -61.97 4.19 7.15
C ASN A 81 -61.35 4.96 5.96
N CYS A 82 -60.97 6.20 6.18
CA CYS A 82 -60.38 7.07 5.15
C CYS A 82 -59.05 6.51 4.63
N ALA A 83 -58.25 5.87 5.47
CA ALA A 83 -56.99 5.26 5.05
C ALA A 83 -57.21 4.03 4.15
N GLU A 84 -58.32 3.31 4.32
CA GLU A 84 -58.74 2.24 3.42
C GLU A 84 -59.30 2.81 2.11
N ASN A 85 -60.09 3.88 2.17
CA ASN A 85 -60.74 4.44 0.99
C ASN A 85 -59.77 5.17 0.03
N TYR A 86 -58.70 5.77 0.57
CA TYR A 86 -57.71 6.55 -0.17
C TYR A 86 -56.31 5.90 -0.22
N ASP A 87 -56.19 4.64 0.20
CA ASP A 87 -54.93 3.88 0.11
C ASP A 87 -53.70 4.56 0.75
N GLY A 88 -53.91 5.37 1.78
CA GLY A 88 -52.82 6.08 2.46
C GLY A 88 -53.18 6.48 3.89
N ALA A 89 -52.26 6.26 4.83
CA ALA A 89 -52.45 6.64 6.23
C ALA A 89 -52.24 8.15 6.43
N TRP A 90 -53.13 8.82 7.16
CA TRP A 90 -53.06 10.27 7.37
C TRP A 90 -53.79 10.72 8.64
N TRP A 91 -53.59 11.97 9.04
CA TRP A 91 -54.43 12.64 10.04
C TRP A 91 -55.75 13.02 9.39
N TYR A 92 -56.73 12.13 9.36
CA TYR A 92 -57.99 12.40 8.68
C TYR A 92 -59.02 13.00 9.64
N GLY A 93 -59.63 14.12 9.23
CA GLY A 93 -60.90 14.58 9.79
C GLY A 93 -62.07 13.93 9.07
N ASN A 94 -62.56 14.56 8.00
CA ASN A 94 -63.64 14.03 7.17
C ASN A 94 -63.14 13.58 5.78
N CYS A 95 -62.19 12.64 5.75
CA CYS A 95 -61.65 11.97 4.54
C CYS A 95 -61.02 12.83 3.43
N TYR A 96 -61.28 14.13 3.37
CA TYR A 96 -60.97 14.99 2.23
C TYR A 96 -60.42 16.35 2.67
N ALA A 97 -59.15 16.60 2.34
CA ALA A 97 -58.49 17.91 2.31
C ALA A 97 -57.06 17.78 1.75
N SER A 98 -56.29 16.80 2.24
CA SER A 98 -55.00 16.38 1.64
C SER A 98 -54.55 15.08 2.25
N ASN A 99 -53.84 14.26 1.48
CA ASN A 99 -53.07 13.15 2.01
C ASN A 99 -51.81 12.97 1.15
N LEU A 100 -50.64 13.21 1.73
CA LEU A 100 -49.35 13.09 1.03
C LEU A 100 -48.88 11.64 0.92
N ASN A 101 -49.51 10.72 1.65
CA ASN A 101 -49.18 9.30 1.67
C ASN A 101 -50.07 8.47 0.72
N VAL A 102 -50.82 9.10 -0.20
CA VAL A 102 -51.59 8.42 -1.26
C VAL A 102 -50.75 8.23 -2.51
N PHE A 103 -50.96 7.13 -3.20
CA PHE A 103 -50.45 6.91 -4.55
C PHE A 103 -51.39 7.55 -5.59
N GLY A 104 -51.07 8.77 -6.05
CA GLY A 104 -51.60 9.47 -7.23
C GLY A 104 -53.13 9.53 -7.42
N VAL A 105 -53.76 10.68 -7.15
CA VAL A 105 -55.17 10.93 -7.51
C VAL A 105 -55.26 11.96 -8.64
N ALA A 106 -56.00 11.64 -9.70
CA ALA A 106 -56.32 12.57 -10.78
C ALA A 106 -57.27 13.69 -10.32
N GLU A 107 -57.20 14.86 -10.97
CA GLU A 107 -57.80 16.15 -10.59
C GLU A 107 -59.34 16.18 -10.35
N ASN A 108 -60.09 15.10 -10.55
CA ASN A 108 -61.56 15.12 -10.50
C ASN A 108 -62.25 14.09 -9.57
N GLY A 109 -61.53 13.49 -8.62
CA GLY A 109 -62.18 12.75 -7.52
C GLY A 109 -62.91 11.45 -7.89
N THR A 110 -62.78 10.94 -9.12
CA THR A 110 -63.18 9.57 -9.48
C THR A 110 -62.02 8.61 -9.31
N LYS A 111 -62.25 7.45 -8.64
CA LYS A 111 -61.27 6.36 -8.52
C LYS A 111 -60.70 6.00 -9.90
N PRO A 112 -59.36 5.99 -10.09
CA PRO A 112 -58.78 5.46 -11.31
C PRO A 112 -59.10 3.96 -11.38
N SER A 113 -59.65 3.52 -12.51
CA SER A 113 -59.71 2.09 -12.83
C SER A 113 -58.28 1.52 -12.81
N PHE A 114 -58.10 0.47 -12.02
CA PHE A 114 -56.83 -0.08 -11.51
C PHE A 114 -55.90 -0.74 -12.55
N THR A 115 -55.94 -0.39 -13.83
CA THR A 115 -55.33 -1.23 -14.89
C THR A 115 -54.43 -0.48 -15.89
N GLY A 116 -53.94 0.73 -15.56
CA GLY A 116 -53.01 1.49 -16.43
C GLY A 116 -51.78 2.02 -15.69
N PHE A 117 -51.98 2.70 -14.57
CA PHE A 117 -50.90 3.43 -13.87
C PHE A 117 -49.85 2.56 -13.15
N GLY A 118 -50.20 1.36 -12.68
CA GLY A 118 -49.25 0.46 -12.02
C GLY A 118 -48.16 -0.06 -12.95
N PHE A 119 -48.49 -0.25 -14.24
CA PHE A 119 -47.51 -0.60 -15.27
C PHE A 119 -46.60 0.58 -15.58
N GLU A 120 -47.15 1.78 -15.77
CA GLU A 120 -46.35 2.99 -16.05
C GLU A 120 -45.37 3.32 -14.92
N ILE A 121 -45.74 3.09 -13.65
CA ILE A 121 -44.83 3.35 -12.52
C ILE A 121 -43.80 2.24 -12.33
N ILE A 122 -44.17 0.97 -12.52
CA ILE A 122 -43.19 -0.13 -12.55
C ILE A 122 -42.22 0.07 -13.73
N MET A 123 -42.71 0.49 -14.89
CA MET A 123 -41.88 0.78 -16.06
C MET A 123 -40.99 1.99 -15.84
N ALA A 124 -41.50 3.09 -15.27
CA ALA A 124 -40.69 4.25 -14.91
C ALA A 124 -39.61 3.90 -13.86
N LYS A 125 -39.93 3.03 -12.90
CA LYS A 125 -38.95 2.55 -11.91
C LYS A 125 -37.95 1.57 -12.53
N LEU A 126 -38.37 0.72 -13.46
CA LEU A 126 -37.46 -0.14 -14.24
C LEU A 126 -36.55 0.68 -15.14
N GLU A 127 -37.05 1.74 -15.76
CA GLU A 127 -36.28 2.67 -16.59
C GLU A 127 -35.30 3.47 -15.75
N PHE A 128 -35.71 3.91 -14.55
CA PHE A 128 -34.80 4.53 -13.58
C PHE A 128 -33.70 3.58 -13.11
N LEU A 129 -34.04 2.32 -12.76
CA LEU A 129 -33.05 1.32 -12.36
C LEU A 129 -32.13 0.93 -13.52
N GLN A 130 -32.66 0.87 -14.74
CA GLN A 130 -31.88 0.64 -15.96
C GLN A 130 -30.93 1.80 -16.23
N TYR A 131 -31.39 3.05 -16.07
CA TYR A 131 -30.55 4.25 -16.16
C TYR A 131 -29.44 4.24 -15.10
N LYS A 132 -29.78 3.95 -13.83
CA LYS A 132 -28.81 3.85 -12.73
C LYS A 132 -27.78 2.75 -12.96
N LEU A 133 -28.21 1.62 -13.53
CA LEU A 133 -27.31 0.52 -13.88
C LEU A 133 -26.33 0.94 -14.99
N ILE A 134 -26.78 1.67 -16.01
CA ILE A 134 -25.93 2.23 -17.06
C ILE A 134 -24.96 3.29 -16.51
N GLU A 135 -25.43 4.15 -15.60
CA GLU A 135 -24.62 5.16 -14.93
C GLU A 135 -23.49 4.51 -14.12
N MET A 136 -23.82 3.47 -13.34
CA MET A 136 -22.83 2.71 -12.56
C MET A 136 -21.87 1.91 -13.45
N GLU A 137 -22.34 1.28 -14.53
CA GLU A 137 -21.49 0.58 -15.50
C GLU A 137 -20.50 1.54 -16.17
N SER A 138 -20.96 2.75 -16.50
CA SER A 138 -20.11 3.82 -17.05
C SER A 138 -19.09 4.31 -16.03
N ALA A 139 -19.51 4.53 -14.77
CA ALA A 139 -18.62 4.93 -13.68
C ALA A 139 -17.57 3.85 -13.35
N MET A 140 -17.94 2.57 -13.34
CA MET A 140 -17.01 1.45 -13.18
C MET A 140 -15.97 1.42 -14.29
N LYS A 141 -16.39 1.68 -15.54
CA LYS A 141 -15.49 1.72 -16.69
C LYS A 141 -14.54 2.92 -16.62
N GLU A 142 -15.03 4.09 -16.25
CA GLU A 142 -14.23 5.30 -16.06
C GLU A 142 -13.21 5.13 -14.93
N ASP A 143 -13.61 4.53 -13.81
CA ASP A 143 -12.72 4.19 -12.70
C ASP A 143 -11.63 3.22 -13.15
N ARG A 144 -12.01 2.16 -13.88
CA ARG A 144 -11.07 1.18 -14.44
C ARG A 144 -10.05 1.84 -15.36
N GLU A 145 -10.49 2.67 -16.29
CA GLU A 145 -9.61 3.40 -17.22
C GLU A 145 -8.71 4.40 -16.48
N THR A 146 -9.25 5.12 -15.49
CA THR A 146 -8.49 6.05 -14.64
C THR A 146 -7.44 5.33 -13.81
N ILE A 147 -7.77 4.19 -13.23
CA ILE A 147 -6.85 3.34 -12.46
C ILE A 147 -5.79 2.74 -13.38
N GLU A 148 -6.14 2.26 -14.56
CA GLU A 148 -5.18 1.77 -15.55
C GLU A 148 -4.23 2.88 -16.04
N GLN A 149 -4.73 4.10 -16.26
CA GLN A 149 -3.89 5.27 -16.56
C GLN A 149 -2.95 5.63 -15.40
N LYS A 150 -3.46 5.64 -14.15
CA LYS A 150 -2.66 5.91 -12.94
C LYS A 150 -1.59 4.82 -12.70
N LEU A 151 -1.91 3.55 -12.93
CA LEU A 151 -0.97 2.42 -12.88
C LEU A 151 0.05 2.48 -14.03
N CYS A 152 -0.32 3.03 -15.19
CA CYS A 152 0.60 3.27 -16.31
C CYS A 152 1.66 4.33 -15.96
N PHE A 153 1.30 5.33 -15.15
CA PHE A 153 2.23 6.37 -14.67
C PHE A 153 3.24 5.86 -13.62
N THR A 154 2.92 4.80 -12.88
CA THR A 154 3.80 4.20 -11.85
C THR A 154 4.63 3.03 -12.36
N SER A 155 4.26 2.42 -13.50
CA SER A 155 4.98 1.33 -14.17
C SER A 155 6.12 1.82 -15.09
N GLY A 156 6.63 3.02 -14.83
CA GLY A 156 7.63 3.73 -15.63
C GLY A 156 9.03 3.13 -15.58
N LEU A 157 9.19 1.84 -15.86
CA LEU A 157 10.38 1.28 -16.47
C LEU A 157 9.93 0.25 -17.52
N ASN A 158 9.84 0.76 -18.76
CA ASN A 158 10.06 0.06 -20.04
C ASN A 158 8.83 -0.38 -20.86
N LEU A 159 8.24 0.55 -21.61
CA LEU A 159 7.77 0.31 -22.98
C LEU A 159 7.98 1.61 -23.78
N ARG A 160 8.74 1.51 -24.87
CA ARG A 160 9.03 2.62 -25.79
C ARG A 160 7.72 3.31 -26.22
N SER A 161 7.54 4.57 -25.87
CA SER A 161 6.59 5.48 -26.54
C SER A 161 7.11 5.74 -27.95
N VAL A 162 6.80 4.84 -28.89
CA VAL A 162 6.98 5.15 -30.31
C VAL A 162 5.74 5.93 -30.73
N LEU A 163 5.85 7.26 -30.73
CA LEU A 163 4.85 8.17 -31.25
C LEU A 163 4.82 8.04 -32.77
N PHE A 164 3.62 7.92 -33.35
CA PHE A 164 3.46 7.79 -34.80
C PHE A 164 2.73 9.00 -35.40
N PRO A 165 3.21 9.54 -36.54
CA PRO A 165 2.51 10.60 -37.27
C PRO A 165 1.15 10.20 -37.86
N SER A 166 0.88 8.89 -37.95
CA SER A 166 -0.40 8.32 -38.42
C SER A 166 -0.42 6.81 -38.22
N CYS A 167 -1.63 6.24 -38.26
CA CYS A 167 -1.83 4.79 -38.36
C CYS A 167 -1.13 4.18 -39.58
N LYS A 168 -1.01 4.89 -40.70
CA LYS A 168 -0.30 4.40 -41.89
C LYS A 168 1.21 4.22 -41.69
N LYS A 169 1.82 5.04 -40.83
CA LYS A 169 3.26 5.01 -40.49
C LYS A 169 3.59 4.04 -39.36
N ASN A 170 2.58 3.37 -38.79
CA ASN A 170 2.79 2.35 -37.78
C ASN A 170 3.46 1.09 -38.39
N PRO A 171 4.67 0.71 -37.94
CA PRO A 171 5.41 -0.45 -38.45
C PRO A 171 4.79 -1.79 -38.01
N SER A 172 3.94 -1.81 -36.97
CA SER A 172 3.35 -3.05 -36.46
C SER A 172 2.36 -3.69 -37.43
N LYS A 173 1.70 -2.87 -38.28
CA LYS A 173 0.61 -3.28 -39.19
C LYS A 173 -0.49 -4.13 -38.52
N ARG A 174 -0.70 -3.95 -37.21
CA ARG A 174 -1.75 -4.62 -36.44
C ARG A 174 -2.84 -3.63 -36.06
N SER A 175 -4.11 -4.03 -36.22
CA SER A 175 -5.23 -3.23 -35.70
C SER A 175 -5.13 -3.11 -34.18
N GLY A 176 -5.48 -1.94 -33.65
CA GLY A 176 -5.43 -1.69 -32.22
C GLY A 176 -5.12 -0.24 -31.87
N LYS A 177 -4.88 -0.01 -30.59
CA LYS A 177 -4.72 1.32 -29.98
C LYS A 177 -3.28 1.80 -30.09
N TYR A 178 -3.10 3.04 -30.55
CA TYR A 178 -1.79 3.67 -30.66
C TYR A 178 -1.86 5.16 -30.33
N PHE A 179 -0.78 5.71 -29.77
CA PHE A 179 -0.62 7.15 -29.61
C PHE A 179 -0.25 7.77 -30.96
N ILE A 180 -1.14 8.65 -31.44
CA ILE A 180 -0.98 9.39 -32.68
C ILE A 180 -0.58 10.81 -32.33
N GLN A 181 0.52 11.25 -32.94
CA GLN A 181 1.01 12.62 -32.81
C GLN A 181 1.25 13.16 -34.22
N PRO A 182 0.30 13.90 -34.81
CA PRO A 182 0.37 14.31 -36.21
C PRO A 182 1.65 15.10 -36.55
N THR A 183 2.05 16.04 -35.69
CA THR A 183 3.31 16.80 -35.76
C THR A 183 4.02 16.83 -34.40
N GLU A 184 5.32 17.14 -34.37
CA GLU A 184 6.12 17.14 -33.13
C GLU A 184 5.64 18.16 -32.07
N ASN A 185 4.88 19.19 -32.49
CA ASN A 185 4.35 20.23 -31.61
C ASN A 185 2.94 19.91 -31.09
N ASP A 186 2.31 18.85 -31.60
CA ASP A 186 0.96 18.47 -31.22
C ASP A 186 0.95 17.62 -29.97
N GLU A 187 -0.10 17.77 -29.15
CA GLU A 187 -0.35 16.83 -28.07
C GLU A 187 -0.71 15.44 -28.65
N PRO A 188 0.00 14.37 -28.25
CA PRO A 188 -0.36 13.02 -28.66
C PRO A 188 -1.74 12.62 -28.12
N PHE A 189 -2.56 11.98 -28.95
CA PHE A 189 -3.85 11.43 -28.54
C PHE A 189 -3.95 9.94 -28.85
N LEU A 190 -4.76 9.22 -28.08
CA LEU A 190 -5.02 7.81 -28.29
C LEU A 190 -6.02 7.63 -29.46
N GLY A 191 -5.64 6.86 -30.47
CA GLY A 191 -6.48 6.54 -31.61
C GLY A 191 -6.53 5.04 -31.88
N TYR A 192 -7.65 4.57 -32.46
CA TYR A 192 -7.75 3.20 -32.95
C TYR A 192 -7.29 3.14 -34.42
N CYS A 193 -6.21 2.40 -34.65
CA CYS A 193 -5.72 2.14 -35.99
C CYS A 193 -6.32 0.85 -36.53
N GLU A 194 -7.02 0.92 -37.65
CA GLU A 194 -7.50 -0.23 -38.39
C GLU A 194 -6.53 -0.57 -39.53
N GLN A 195 -5.94 -1.75 -39.48
CA GLN A 195 -4.83 -2.19 -40.35
C GLN A 195 -5.21 -3.34 -41.29
N THR A 196 -6.38 -3.94 -41.12
CA THR A 196 -6.84 -5.11 -41.90
C THR A 196 -7.81 -4.70 -43.02
N ALA A 197 -8.70 -3.75 -42.76
CA ALA A 197 -9.67 -3.28 -43.74
C ALA A 197 -9.03 -2.35 -44.81
N PHE A 198 -9.42 -2.50 -46.08
CA PHE A 198 -9.07 -1.61 -47.20
C PHE A 198 -7.58 -1.23 -47.32
N GLY A 199 -6.67 -2.18 -47.12
CA GLY A 199 -5.22 -1.96 -47.26
C GLY A 199 -4.52 -1.36 -46.03
N GLY A 200 -5.28 -1.11 -44.95
CA GLY A 200 -4.76 -0.74 -43.64
C GLY A 200 -4.19 0.66 -43.51
N GLY A 201 -4.08 1.13 -42.26
CA GLY A 201 -3.57 2.46 -41.93
C GLY A 201 -4.67 3.50 -41.70
N TRP A 202 -5.90 3.03 -41.45
CA TRP A 202 -7.06 3.86 -41.15
C TRP A 202 -7.04 4.28 -39.70
N LEU A 203 -7.35 5.55 -39.44
CA LEU A 203 -7.67 6.03 -38.11
C LEU A 203 -9.19 6.09 -37.98
N VAL A 204 -9.75 5.37 -37.02
CA VAL A 204 -11.19 5.38 -36.76
C VAL A 204 -11.51 6.62 -35.91
N PHE A 205 -12.37 7.50 -36.41
CA PHE A 205 -12.79 8.71 -35.69
C PHE A 205 -14.24 8.67 -35.21
N GLN A 206 -15.03 7.70 -35.70
CA GLN A 206 -16.37 7.40 -35.22
C GLN A 206 -16.60 5.89 -35.33
N HIS A 207 -17.23 5.30 -34.32
CA HIS A 207 -17.58 3.88 -34.33
C HIS A 207 -18.94 3.65 -33.65
N ARG A 208 -19.87 2.92 -34.31
CA ARG A 208 -21.20 2.53 -33.79
C ARG A 208 -21.46 1.04 -34.06
N TYR A 209 -21.94 0.28 -33.09
CA TYR A 209 -22.37 -1.12 -33.27
C TYR A 209 -23.44 -1.60 -32.26
N ASP A 210 -23.43 -1.16 -31.00
CA ASP A 210 -24.30 -1.67 -29.93
C ASP A 210 -25.26 -0.65 -29.30
N GLY A 211 -25.07 0.65 -29.54
CA GLY A 211 -25.83 1.74 -28.93
C GLY A 211 -25.45 2.03 -27.48
N SER A 212 -24.29 1.57 -27.02
CA SER A 212 -23.80 1.76 -25.64
C SER A 212 -23.47 3.22 -25.29
N VAL A 213 -23.32 4.09 -26.30
CA VAL A 213 -22.99 5.49 -26.11
C VAL A 213 -24.07 6.37 -26.72
N ASP A 214 -24.55 7.34 -25.95
CA ASP A 214 -25.45 8.39 -26.44
C ASP A 214 -24.66 9.36 -27.34
N PHE A 215 -25.15 9.59 -28.56
CA PHE A 215 -24.59 10.55 -29.52
C PHE A 215 -25.43 11.83 -29.61
N TYR A 216 -26.53 11.97 -28.86
CA TYR A 216 -27.30 13.21 -28.77
C TYR A 216 -26.69 14.21 -27.77
N ARG A 217 -25.47 14.66 -28.09
CA ARG A 217 -24.59 15.41 -27.18
C ARG A 217 -24.43 16.89 -27.53
N ASN A 218 -23.87 17.64 -26.60
CA ASN A 218 -23.67 19.09 -26.74
C ASN A 218 -22.40 19.45 -27.55
N TRP A 219 -22.22 20.74 -27.87
CA TRP A 219 -21.10 21.24 -28.68
C TRP A 219 -19.73 20.90 -28.09
N THR A 220 -19.57 21.15 -26.79
CA THR A 220 -18.30 20.94 -26.09
C THR A 220 -17.88 19.47 -26.12
N GLU A 221 -18.84 18.56 -25.97
CA GLU A 221 -18.60 17.12 -26.06
C GLU A 221 -18.18 16.71 -27.48
N TYR A 222 -18.86 17.19 -28.52
CA TYR A 222 -18.47 16.92 -29.91
C TYR A 222 -17.13 17.54 -30.31
N ARG A 223 -16.81 18.70 -29.76
CA ARG A 223 -15.52 19.37 -29.90
C ARG A 223 -14.38 18.53 -29.34
N ASN A 224 -14.52 18.09 -28.10
CA ASN A 224 -13.47 17.40 -27.35
C ASN A 224 -13.38 15.90 -27.66
N GLY A 225 -14.49 15.28 -28.06
CA GLY A 225 -14.63 13.83 -28.21
C GLY A 225 -15.30 13.17 -27.00
N PHE A 226 -15.94 12.03 -27.22
CA PHE A 226 -16.65 11.26 -26.19
C PHE A 226 -16.73 9.78 -26.57
N GLY A 227 -17.05 8.92 -25.60
CA GLY A 227 -17.03 7.47 -25.79
C GLY A 227 -15.61 6.90 -25.76
N CYS A 228 -15.49 5.58 -25.86
CA CYS A 228 -14.22 4.86 -25.68
C CYS A 228 -13.76 4.23 -27.00
N VAL A 229 -12.47 4.31 -27.31
CA VAL A 229 -11.87 3.73 -28.53
C VAL A 229 -12.02 2.21 -28.63
N ASP A 230 -12.31 1.53 -27.51
CA ASP A 230 -12.62 0.09 -27.45
C ASP A 230 -14.11 -0.23 -27.68
N GLY A 231 -14.97 0.78 -27.80
CA GLY A 231 -16.42 0.66 -27.97
C GLY A 231 -16.97 1.66 -28.99
N GLU A 232 -18.15 2.20 -28.72
CA GLU A 232 -18.65 3.33 -29.50
C GLU A 232 -17.99 4.64 -29.06
N PHE A 233 -17.59 5.47 -30.02
CA PHE A 233 -16.96 6.76 -29.72
C PHE A 233 -17.03 7.77 -30.85
N TRP A 234 -16.74 9.02 -30.49
CA TRP A 234 -16.45 10.14 -31.35
C TRP A 234 -15.10 10.74 -30.95
N LEU A 235 -14.14 10.81 -31.88
CA LEU A 235 -12.76 11.22 -31.59
C LEU A 235 -12.63 12.67 -31.10
N GLY A 236 -13.55 13.54 -31.53
CA GLY A 236 -13.52 14.98 -31.29
C GLY A 236 -13.24 15.77 -32.56
N LEU A 237 -14.02 16.85 -32.77
CA LEU A 237 -13.89 17.71 -33.94
C LEU A 237 -12.57 18.47 -33.98
N GLU A 238 -12.00 18.83 -32.82
CA GLU A 238 -10.72 19.54 -32.76
C GLU A 238 -9.58 18.67 -33.30
N ARG A 239 -9.51 17.42 -32.83
CA ARG A 239 -8.54 16.44 -33.32
C ARG A 239 -8.77 16.11 -34.79
N LEU A 240 -10.03 16.00 -35.22
CA LEU A 240 -10.37 15.71 -36.61
C LEU A 240 -9.98 16.86 -37.55
N ASN A 241 -10.16 18.12 -37.13
CA ASN A 241 -9.69 19.29 -37.88
C ASN A 241 -8.17 19.27 -37.98
N GLN A 242 -7.48 19.15 -36.84
CA GLN A 242 -6.01 19.08 -36.77
C GLN A 242 -5.43 18.02 -37.70
N ILE A 243 -6.03 16.82 -37.76
CA ILE A 243 -5.54 15.76 -38.63
C ILE A 243 -5.81 16.11 -40.10
N THR A 244 -7.03 16.53 -40.42
CA THR A 244 -7.46 16.69 -41.81
C THR A 244 -6.94 17.96 -42.48
N SER A 245 -6.54 18.98 -41.71
CA SER A 245 -5.93 20.22 -42.24
C SER A 245 -4.47 20.05 -42.67
N GLU A 246 -3.73 19.12 -42.05
CA GLU A 246 -2.29 18.97 -42.26
C GLU A 246 -1.93 18.30 -43.60
N ARG A 247 -2.77 17.37 -44.06
CA ARG A 247 -2.53 16.64 -45.32
C ARG A 247 -3.83 16.07 -45.87
N LYS A 248 -3.78 15.67 -47.14
CA LYS A 248 -4.91 15.01 -47.79
C LYS A 248 -5.23 13.66 -47.12
N HIS A 249 -6.44 13.55 -46.59
CA HIS A 249 -7.00 12.31 -46.04
C HIS A 249 -8.16 11.84 -46.90
N GLU A 250 -8.32 10.52 -47.01
CA GLU A 250 -9.53 9.90 -47.56
C GLU A 250 -10.46 9.47 -46.41
N LEU A 251 -11.76 9.40 -46.70
CA LEU A 251 -12.78 8.96 -45.75
C LEU A 251 -13.37 7.63 -46.20
N LEU A 252 -13.47 6.69 -45.26
CA LEU A 252 -14.20 5.44 -45.42
C LEU A 252 -15.30 5.37 -44.35
N VAL A 253 -16.51 5.04 -44.78
CA VAL A 253 -17.68 4.80 -43.92
C VAL A 253 -18.15 3.38 -44.19
N GLU A 254 -18.17 2.56 -43.15
CA GLU A 254 -18.62 1.16 -43.20
C GLU A 254 -19.95 1.03 -42.45
N LEU A 255 -20.92 0.35 -43.06
CA LEU A 255 -22.28 0.20 -42.53
C LEU A 255 -22.69 -1.26 -42.57
N LYS A 256 -23.35 -1.71 -41.50
CA LYS A 256 -23.92 -3.05 -41.40
C LYS A 256 -25.31 -2.96 -40.80
N ASP A 257 -26.30 -3.55 -41.45
CA ASP A 257 -27.65 -3.63 -40.88
C ASP A 257 -27.79 -4.79 -39.89
N PHE A 258 -28.96 -4.91 -39.25
CA PHE A 258 -29.25 -5.95 -38.26
C PHE A 258 -29.30 -7.37 -38.83
N GLU A 259 -29.51 -7.50 -40.13
CA GLU A 259 -29.47 -8.78 -40.86
C GLU A 259 -28.03 -9.16 -41.25
N GLY A 260 -27.09 -8.23 -41.00
CA GLY A 260 -25.68 -8.40 -41.26
C GLY A 260 -25.24 -8.01 -42.67
N ASN A 261 -26.12 -7.39 -43.47
CA ASN A 261 -25.76 -6.91 -44.80
C ASN A 261 -24.78 -5.73 -44.68
N TYR A 262 -23.65 -5.85 -45.37
CA TYR A 262 -22.56 -4.89 -45.32
C TYR A 262 -22.56 -3.96 -46.54
N LYS A 263 -22.40 -2.66 -46.30
CA LYS A 263 -22.27 -1.60 -47.31
C LYS A 263 -21.15 -0.63 -46.90
N TYR A 264 -20.58 0.08 -47.86
CA TYR A 264 -19.58 1.11 -47.57
C TYR A 264 -19.68 2.32 -48.51
N ALA A 265 -19.17 3.46 -48.05
CA ALA A 265 -18.98 4.68 -48.83
C ALA A 265 -17.55 5.18 -48.63
N ARG A 266 -16.84 5.49 -49.71
CA ARG A 266 -15.46 5.97 -49.70
C ARG A 266 -15.34 7.26 -50.51
N TYR A 267 -14.70 8.27 -49.92
CA TYR A 267 -14.44 9.57 -50.53
C TYR A 267 -12.94 9.81 -50.61
N SER A 268 -12.45 10.17 -51.80
CA SER A 268 -11.01 10.33 -52.07
C SER A 268 -10.35 11.52 -51.35
N GLU A 269 -11.13 12.36 -50.69
CA GLU A 269 -10.67 13.54 -49.94
C GLU A 269 -11.69 13.85 -48.83
N PHE A 270 -11.21 14.25 -47.65
CA PHE A 270 -12.01 14.63 -46.50
C PHE A 270 -11.25 15.68 -45.67
N GLU A 271 -11.85 16.85 -45.48
CA GLU A 271 -11.33 17.95 -44.66
C GLU A 271 -12.48 18.69 -43.99
N ILE A 272 -12.31 19.00 -42.69
CA ILE A 272 -13.24 19.83 -41.93
C ILE A 272 -12.60 21.16 -41.54
N GLY A 273 -13.40 22.22 -41.40
CA GLY A 273 -12.95 23.54 -40.95
C GLY A 273 -12.55 23.57 -39.48
N SER A 274 -11.94 24.68 -39.06
CA SER A 274 -11.62 24.97 -37.66
C SER A 274 -12.88 25.27 -36.83
N GLU A 275 -12.75 25.41 -35.51
CA GLU A 275 -13.87 25.84 -34.65
C GLU A 275 -14.44 27.21 -35.06
N ALA A 276 -13.58 28.13 -35.50
CA ALA A 276 -13.99 29.45 -36.01
C ALA A 276 -14.84 29.33 -37.29
N GLU A 277 -14.63 28.27 -38.07
CA GLU A 277 -15.42 27.91 -39.26
C GLU A 277 -16.56 26.95 -38.91
N GLN A 278 -16.86 26.75 -37.62
CA GLN A 278 -17.91 25.85 -37.11
C GLN A 278 -17.77 24.40 -37.63
N TYR A 279 -16.52 23.95 -37.76
CA TYR A 279 -16.16 22.61 -38.23
C TYR A 279 -16.82 22.22 -39.56
N SER A 280 -16.99 23.18 -40.48
CA SER A 280 -17.69 22.94 -41.76
C SER A 280 -17.08 21.81 -42.57
N LEU A 281 -17.89 20.99 -43.26
CA LEU A 281 -17.41 19.93 -44.14
C LEU A 281 -16.80 20.52 -45.43
N LYS A 282 -15.53 20.91 -45.33
CA LYS A 282 -14.85 21.81 -46.27
C LYS A 282 -14.47 21.13 -47.58
N LYS A 283 -13.94 19.90 -47.51
CA LYS A 283 -13.61 19.11 -48.71
C LYS A 283 -14.17 17.71 -48.62
N LEU A 284 -14.74 17.29 -49.75
CA LEU A 284 -15.15 15.92 -50.00
C LEU A 284 -14.81 15.57 -51.45
N GLY A 285 -14.06 14.49 -51.63
CA GLY A 285 -13.55 14.01 -52.92
C GLY A 285 -14.55 13.18 -53.72
N SER A 286 -14.08 12.47 -54.75
CA SER A 286 -14.94 11.59 -55.57
C SER A 286 -15.43 10.41 -54.74
N TYR A 287 -16.73 10.13 -54.81
CA TYR A 287 -17.37 8.98 -54.15
C TYR A 287 -17.13 7.67 -54.90
N THR A 288 -16.95 6.60 -54.12
CA THR A 288 -16.99 5.20 -54.55
C THR A 288 -17.62 4.37 -53.44
N GLY A 289 -18.41 3.35 -53.74
CA GLY A 289 -18.99 2.48 -52.72
C GLY A 289 -20.36 1.92 -53.08
N THR A 290 -20.92 1.15 -52.15
CA THR A 290 -22.20 0.43 -52.32
C THR A 290 -23.32 0.99 -51.45
N ALA A 291 -23.04 1.91 -50.51
CA ALA A 291 -24.02 2.49 -49.59
C ALA A 291 -24.84 3.64 -50.20
N GLY A 292 -24.40 4.21 -51.31
CA GLY A 292 -24.96 5.44 -51.89
C GLY A 292 -24.22 6.69 -51.43
N ASP A 293 -24.15 7.71 -52.29
CA ASP A 293 -23.49 8.98 -51.98
C ASP A 293 -24.46 9.94 -51.26
N SER A 294 -24.45 9.91 -49.93
CA SER A 294 -25.25 10.80 -49.10
C SER A 294 -24.47 12.01 -48.57
N LEU A 295 -23.14 11.90 -48.41
CA LEU A 295 -22.35 12.91 -47.73
C LEU A 295 -21.98 14.09 -48.64
N THR A 296 -21.94 13.89 -49.96
CA THR A 296 -21.69 14.98 -50.93
C THR A 296 -22.75 16.07 -50.84
N TYR A 297 -24.00 15.73 -50.52
CA TYR A 297 -25.08 16.69 -50.32
C TYR A 297 -24.83 17.64 -49.14
N HIS A 298 -24.16 17.15 -48.10
CA HIS A 298 -23.82 17.87 -46.87
C HIS A 298 -22.53 18.69 -47.01
N LYS A 299 -21.87 18.67 -48.17
CA LYS A 299 -20.63 19.42 -48.41
C LYS A 299 -20.84 20.93 -48.23
N GLY A 300 -19.94 21.56 -47.49
CA GLY A 300 -19.99 22.99 -47.15
C GLY A 300 -20.86 23.34 -45.95
N MET A 301 -21.63 22.39 -45.42
CA MET A 301 -22.45 22.64 -44.23
C MET A 301 -21.60 22.70 -42.97
N LYS A 302 -22.09 23.43 -41.98
CA LYS A 302 -21.48 23.56 -40.64
C LYS A 302 -21.97 22.43 -39.74
N PHE A 303 -21.16 22.08 -38.75
CA PHE A 303 -21.55 21.06 -37.79
C PHE A 303 -22.58 21.65 -36.80
N THR A 304 -23.63 20.90 -36.47
CA THR A 304 -24.73 21.39 -35.63
C THR A 304 -25.02 20.39 -34.50
N THR A 305 -25.16 20.88 -33.26
CA THR A 305 -25.49 20.10 -32.04
C THR A 305 -26.78 20.62 -31.41
N LYS A 306 -27.33 19.89 -30.43
CA LYS A 306 -28.59 20.24 -29.74
C LYS A 306 -28.58 21.64 -29.12
N ASP A 307 -27.41 22.07 -28.65
CA ASP A 307 -27.18 23.35 -27.99
C ASP A 307 -26.56 24.41 -28.91
N ARG A 308 -26.26 24.08 -30.17
CA ARG A 308 -25.64 25.01 -31.13
C ARG A 308 -26.12 24.76 -32.56
N ASP A 309 -27.13 25.53 -32.94
CA ASP A 309 -27.71 25.51 -34.27
C ASP A 309 -26.84 26.28 -35.28
N ASN A 310 -26.19 25.54 -36.18
CA ASN A 310 -25.39 26.10 -37.26
C ASN A 310 -25.89 25.66 -38.65
N ASP A 311 -27.05 25.02 -38.73
CA ASP A 311 -27.56 24.50 -39.99
C ASP A 311 -28.32 25.57 -40.80
N GLU A 312 -28.72 25.24 -42.03
CA GLU A 312 -29.39 26.19 -42.93
C GLU A 312 -30.92 26.24 -42.73
N SER A 313 -31.47 25.46 -41.79
CA SER A 313 -32.91 25.41 -41.48
C SER A 313 -33.35 26.69 -40.79
N ARG A 314 -34.46 27.27 -41.25
CA ARG A 314 -35.00 28.52 -40.68
C ARG A 314 -36.00 28.34 -39.54
N SER A 315 -36.40 27.10 -39.25
CA SER A 315 -37.55 26.83 -38.36
C SER A 315 -37.28 25.83 -37.23
N MET A 316 -36.18 25.07 -37.29
CA MET A 316 -35.90 24.01 -36.32
C MET A 316 -34.44 23.56 -36.42
N ASN A 317 -33.77 23.40 -35.28
CA ASN A 317 -32.43 22.83 -35.17
C ASN A 317 -32.45 21.36 -35.63
N GLY A 318 -31.72 21.05 -36.70
CA GLY A 318 -31.63 19.71 -37.28
C GLY A 318 -31.10 18.67 -36.31
N ALA A 319 -30.22 19.06 -35.37
CA ALA A 319 -29.70 18.14 -34.36
C ALA A 319 -30.75 17.75 -33.32
N GLU A 320 -31.63 18.68 -32.93
CA GLU A 320 -32.76 18.38 -32.04
C GLU A 320 -33.80 17.51 -32.75
N LYS A 321 -34.12 17.84 -34.01
CA LYS A 321 -35.13 17.13 -34.80
C LYS A 321 -34.77 15.67 -35.06
N TYR A 322 -33.48 15.38 -35.28
CA TYR A 322 -33.00 14.06 -35.67
C TYR A 322 -32.16 13.38 -34.58
N GLU A 323 -32.17 13.95 -33.37
CA GLU A 323 -31.56 13.41 -32.15
C GLU A 323 -30.13 12.89 -32.38
N GLY A 324 -29.28 13.76 -32.92
CA GLY A 324 -27.87 13.50 -33.16
C GLY A 324 -27.17 14.68 -33.83
N ALA A 325 -25.87 14.88 -33.60
CA ALA A 325 -25.15 15.99 -34.22
C ALA A 325 -24.57 15.64 -35.58
N TRP A 326 -24.72 16.54 -36.55
CA TRP A 326 -24.27 16.29 -37.93
C TRP A 326 -24.07 17.58 -38.74
N TRP A 327 -23.55 17.42 -39.96
CA TRP A 327 -23.49 18.48 -40.98
C TRP A 327 -24.86 18.63 -41.67
N TYR A 328 -25.84 19.17 -40.97
CA TYR A 328 -27.19 19.29 -41.50
C TYR A 328 -27.31 20.34 -42.61
N LYS A 329 -28.14 20.02 -43.59
CA LYS A 329 -28.65 20.93 -44.63
C LYS A 329 -30.19 20.90 -44.54
N GLU A 330 -30.89 21.43 -45.54
CA GLU A 330 -32.36 21.42 -45.63
C GLU A 330 -33.01 20.02 -45.54
N TYR A 331 -32.33 18.97 -45.99
CA TYR A 331 -32.85 17.59 -45.97
C TYR A 331 -31.87 16.64 -45.27
N LEU A 332 -32.41 15.61 -44.62
CA LEU A 332 -31.59 14.55 -44.04
C LEU A 332 -31.36 13.43 -45.04
N LEU A 333 -30.14 13.32 -45.59
CA LEU A 333 -29.72 12.17 -46.38
C LEU A 333 -28.90 11.15 -45.59
N SER A 334 -28.29 11.58 -44.47
CA SER A 334 -27.52 10.71 -43.59
C SER A 334 -27.46 11.29 -42.18
N ASN A 335 -27.55 10.43 -41.17
CA ASN A 335 -27.22 10.76 -39.79
C ASN A 335 -26.50 9.57 -39.14
N LEU A 336 -25.17 9.56 -39.21
CA LEU A 336 -24.37 8.46 -38.61
C LEU A 336 -24.29 8.58 -37.08
N ASN A 337 -24.77 9.69 -36.54
CA ASN A 337 -24.75 10.03 -35.11
C ASN A 337 -26.16 10.05 -34.50
N GLY A 338 -27.20 9.63 -35.24
CA GLY A 338 -28.58 9.59 -34.73
C GLY A 338 -28.81 8.47 -33.73
N LEU A 339 -30.00 8.47 -33.13
CA LEU A 339 -30.47 7.40 -32.25
C LEU A 339 -30.58 6.06 -32.98
N ARG A 340 -30.19 4.99 -32.28
CA ARG A 340 -30.32 3.61 -32.75
C ARG A 340 -31.76 3.14 -32.51
N GLY A 341 -32.57 3.11 -33.56
CA GLY A 341 -34.02 2.90 -33.46
C GLY A 341 -34.43 1.57 -32.80
N ILE A 342 -35.20 1.67 -31.71
CA ILE A 342 -36.11 0.62 -31.24
C ILE A 342 -37.53 1.06 -31.64
N ASN A 343 -38.27 0.20 -32.32
CA ASN A 343 -39.60 0.45 -32.91
C ASN A 343 -40.53 1.32 -32.04
N GLN A 344 -40.82 2.55 -32.48
CA GLN A 344 -41.79 3.47 -31.88
C GLN A 344 -43.22 3.22 -32.42
N ASN A 345 -43.82 2.05 -32.16
CA ASN A 345 -45.23 1.80 -32.54
C ASN A 345 -45.99 0.97 -31.50
N ALA A 346 -46.00 1.42 -30.24
CA ALA A 346 -46.89 0.85 -29.21
C ALA A 346 -47.45 1.95 -28.31
N THR A 347 -48.38 2.74 -28.84
CA THR A 347 -49.29 3.55 -28.02
C THR A 347 -50.70 2.99 -28.16
N ASN A 348 -51.33 2.71 -27.02
CA ASN A 348 -52.70 2.25 -26.78
C ASN A 348 -52.99 0.74 -26.92
N SER A 349 -52.96 0.01 -25.80
CA SER A 349 -54.12 -0.75 -25.31
C SER A 349 -53.81 -1.47 -23.99
N SER A 350 -54.81 -1.55 -23.11
CA SER A 350 -54.98 -2.42 -21.92
C SER A 350 -54.04 -3.63 -21.75
N LEU A 351 -53.54 -3.81 -20.52
CA LEU A 351 -52.64 -4.90 -20.12
C LEU A 351 -53.13 -6.29 -20.56
N THR A 352 -52.35 -6.95 -21.41
CA THR A 352 -52.47 -8.38 -21.72
C THR A 352 -51.33 -9.15 -21.04
N GLY A 353 -51.39 -10.49 -21.00
CA GLY A 353 -50.29 -11.32 -20.49
C GLY A 353 -48.92 -11.13 -21.19
N TYR A 354 -48.87 -10.29 -22.22
CA TYR A 354 -47.68 -9.82 -22.90
C TYR A 354 -46.90 -8.76 -22.09
N ASP A 355 -47.58 -7.90 -21.35
CA ASP A 355 -46.97 -6.79 -20.58
C ASP A 355 -46.25 -7.29 -19.33
N TYR A 356 -46.76 -8.34 -18.67
CA TYR A 356 -46.04 -9.03 -17.60
C TYR A 356 -44.76 -9.71 -18.10
N LYS A 357 -44.76 -10.26 -19.33
CA LYS A 357 -43.56 -10.83 -19.95
C LYS A 357 -42.50 -9.76 -20.23
N ILE A 358 -42.90 -8.56 -20.64
CA ILE A 358 -41.99 -7.43 -20.85
C ILE A 358 -41.36 -6.99 -19.53
N ILE A 359 -42.15 -6.83 -18.46
CA ILE A 359 -41.65 -6.48 -17.13
C ILE A 359 -40.71 -7.56 -16.59
N THR A 360 -41.08 -8.84 -16.73
CA THR A 360 -40.27 -9.96 -16.24
C THR A 360 -38.96 -10.07 -17.01
N ALA A 361 -38.98 -9.91 -18.34
CA ALA A 361 -37.77 -9.89 -19.16
C ALA A 361 -36.84 -8.71 -18.82
N LYS A 362 -37.39 -7.52 -18.55
CA LYS A 362 -36.60 -6.38 -18.08
C LYS A 362 -36.00 -6.60 -16.69
N LEU A 363 -36.75 -7.21 -15.77
CA LEU A 363 -36.24 -7.57 -14.44
C LEU A 363 -35.12 -8.62 -14.53
N GLU A 364 -35.29 -9.66 -15.34
CA GLU A 364 -34.28 -10.68 -15.57
C GLU A 364 -33.02 -10.10 -16.22
N TYR A 365 -33.18 -9.16 -17.16
CA TYR A 365 -32.06 -8.42 -17.76
C TYR A 365 -31.29 -7.59 -16.72
N ILE A 366 -31.99 -6.80 -15.90
CA ILE A 366 -31.39 -5.97 -14.86
C ILE A 366 -30.70 -6.85 -13.80
N GLN A 367 -31.31 -7.96 -13.39
CA GLN A 367 -30.72 -8.91 -12.45
C GLN A 367 -29.48 -9.61 -13.01
N GLY A 368 -29.52 -10.03 -14.29
CA GLY A 368 -28.37 -10.62 -14.97
C GLY A 368 -27.20 -9.62 -15.06
N LYS A 369 -27.49 -8.38 -15.43
CA LYS A 369 -26.49 -7.31 -15.51
C LYS A 369 -25.90 -6.95 -14.15
N LEU A 370 -26.69 -6.95 -13.09
CA LEU A 370 -26.22 -6.72 -11.73
C LEU A 370 -25.20 -7.78 -11.30
N ILE A 371 -25.47 -9.06 -11.60
CA ILE A 371 -24.56 -10.18 -11.30
C ILE A 371 -23.27 -10.08 -12.13
N GLU A 372 -23.38 -9.71 -13.42
CA GLU A 372 -22.22 -9.48 -14.29
C GLU A 372 -21.32 -8.36 -13.72
N MET A 373 -21.92 -7.25 -13.29
CA MET A 373 -21.21 -6.11 -12.70
C MET A 373 -20.56 -6.47 -11.36
N GLU A 374 -21.24 -7.17 -10.45
CA GLU A 374 -20.66 -7.65 -9.19
C GLU A 374 -19.44 -8.56 -9.43
N SER A 375 -19.54 -9.48 -10.39
CA SER A 375 -18.43 -10.37 -10.78
C SER A 375 -17.27 -9.60 -11.42
N ALA A 376 -17.57 -8.61 -12.26
CA ALA A 376 -16.58 -7.74 -12.88
C ALA A 376 -15.85 -6.87 -11.84
N MET A 377 -16.57 -6.28 -10.88
CA MET A 377 -15.98 -5.51 -9.77
C MET A 377 -14.99 -6.36 -8.98
N LYS A 378 -15.39 -7.59 -8.64
CA LYS A 378 -14.50 -8.51 -7.91
C LYS A 378 -13.25 -8.86 -8.71
N THR A 379 -13.41 -9.13 -10.00
CA THR A 379 -12.31 -9.48 -10.89
C THR A 379 -11.34 -8.31 -11.09
N ASP A 380 -11.87 -7.09 -11.25
CA ASP A 380 -11.07 -5.87 -11.39
C ASP A 380 -10.32 -5.55 -10.10
N ARG A 381 -10.94 -5.73 -8.92
CA ARG A 381 -10.27 -5.59 -7.62
C ARG A 381 -9.10 -6.54 -7.48
N GLU A 382 -9.30 -7.83 -7.77
CA GLU A 382 -8.23 -8.84 -7.74
C GLU A 382 -7.11 -8.51 -8.75
N ALA A 383 -7.46 -8.08 -9.97
CA ALA A 383 -6.50 -7.71 -11.00
C ALA A 383 -5.69 -6.45 -10.64
N ILE A 384 -6.32 -5.43 -10.02
CA ILE A 384 -5.66 -4.22 -9.56
C ILE A 384 -4.70 -4.54 -8.41
N GLU A 385 -5.11 -5.35 -7.43
CA GLU A 385 -4.24 -5.78 -6.35
C GLU A 385 -3.04 -6.60 -6.86
N GLN A 386 -3.26 -7.49 -7.83
CA GLN A 386 -2.20 -8.24 -8.48
C GLN A 386 -1.24 -7.34 -9.27
N LYS A 387 -1.75 -6.39 -10.06
CA LYS A 387 -0.92 -5.42 -10.82
C LYS A 387 -0.11 -4.54 -9.88
N LEU A 388 -0.70 -4.04 -8.79
CA LEU A 388 -0.02 -3.19 -7.82
C LEU A 388 1.07 -3.96 -7.04
N SER A 389 0.76 -5.16 -6.57
CA SER A 389 1.73 -6.06 -5.92
C SER A 389 2.86 -6.44 -6.88
N GLY A 390 2.52 -6.72 -8.15
CA GLY A 390 3.48 -7.00 -9.22
C GLY A 390 4.41 -5.83 -9.50
N ALA A 391 3.87 -4.61 -9.62
CA ALA A 391 4.65 -3.38 -9.83
C ALA A 391 5.58 -3.09 -8.64
N ILE A 392 5.11 -3.26 -7.40
CA ILE A 392 5.93 -3.09 -6.18
C ILE A 392 7.05 -4.14 -6.14
N SER A 393 6.75 -5.40 -6.46
CA SER A 393 7.73 -6.48 -6.52
C SER A 393 8.78 -6.24 -7.63
N GLN A 394 8.35 -5.88 -8.84
CA GLN A 394 9.26 -5.57 -9.96
C GLN A 394 10.15 -4.37 -9.66
N LEU A 395 9.61 -3.32 -9.04
CA LEU A 395 10.37 -2.16 -8.60
C LEU A 395 11.40 -2.58 -7.54
N SER A 396 10.97 -3.31 -6.51
CA SER A 396 11.85 -3.83 -5.46
C SER A 396 12.97 -4.72 -6.02
N GLN A 397 12.67 -5.62 -6.95
CA GLN A 397 13.64 -6.49 -7.62
C GLN A 397 14.61 -5.72 -8.51
N THR A 398 14.11 -4.78 -9.31
CA THR A 398 14.96 -3.96 -10.22
C THR A 398 15.92 -3.10 -9.42
N ILE A 399 15.46 -2.48 -8.32
CA ILE A 399 16.33 -1.74 -7.41
C ILE A 399 17.26 -2.69 -6.64
N GLY A 400 16.78 -3.82 -6.13
CA GLY A 400 17.61 -4.81 -5.45
C GLY A 400 18.76 -5.29 -6.32
N HIS A 401 18.48 -5.58 -7.60
CA HIS A 401 19.48 -5.96 -8.58
C HIS A 401 20.45 -4.82 -8.90
N ASN A 402 19.97 -3.60 -9.13
CA ASN A 402 20.82 -2.43 -9.40
C ASN A 402 21.68 -2.03 -8.20
N LEU A 403 21.13 -2.09 -6.99
CA LEU A 403 21.85 -1.82 -5.75
C LEU A 403 22.92 -2.90 -5.51
N THR A 404 22.58 -4.17 -5.74
CA THR A 404 23.56 -5.27 -5.66
C THR A 404 24.64 -5.13 -6.72
N ALA A 405 24.30 -4.73 -7.95
CA ALA A 405 25.26 -4.48 -9.02
C ALA A 405 26.20 -3.30 -8.68
N LEU A 406 25.67 -2.18 -8.18
CA LEU A 406 26.44 -1.03 -7.72
C LEU A 406 27.31 -1.36 -6.51
N GLN A 407 26.79 -2.14 -5.56
CA GLN A 407 27.54 -2.61 -4.39
C GLN A 407 28.64 -3.58 -4.81
N THR A 408 28.37 -4.47 -5.76
CA THR A 408 29.35 -5.41 -6.33
C THR A 408 30.42 -4.64 -7.11
N GLN A 409 30.06 -3.62 -7.89
CA GLN A 409 31.01 -2.80 -8.61
C GLN A 409 31.87 -1.94 -7.67
N SER A 410 31.27 -1.35 -6.65
CA SER A 410 31.97 -0.62 -5.58
C SER A 410 32.93 -1.53 -4.82
N ASN A 411 32.45 -2.71 -4.40
CA ASN A 411 33.25 -3.73 -3.74
C ASN A 411 34.38 -4.22 -4.66
N LYS A 412 34.13 -4.46 -5.95
CA LYS A 412 35.16 -4.85 -6.92
C LYS A 412 36.25 -3.79 -7.07
N ILE A 413 35.88 -2.50 -7.13
CA ILE A 413 36.85 -1.39 -7.14
C ILE A 413 37.64 -1.36 -5.82
N LEU A 414 36.97 -1.59 -4.68
CA LEU A 414 37.62 -1.68 -3.36
C LEU A 414 38.60 -2.87 -3.28
N TYR A 415 38.20 -4.04 -3.77
CA TYR A 415 38.99 -5.26 -3.80
C TYR A 415 40.15 -5.17 -4.79
N GLU A 416 39.98 -4.58 -5.96
CA GLU A 416 41.07 -4.36 -6.93
C GLU A 416 42.10 -3.34 -6.39
N GLN A 417 41.67 -2.31 -5.68
CA GLN A 417 42.57 -1.34 -5.03
C GLN A 417 43.27 -1.95 -3.80
N ALA A 418 42.56 -2.75 -2.99
CA ALA A 418 43.14 -3.50 -1.87
C ALA A 418 44.12 -4.58 -2.35
N ALA A 419 43.83 -5.26 -3.45
CA ALA A 419 44.72 -6.23 -4.08
C ALA A 419 45.99 -5.57 -4.63
N LYS A 420 45.89 -4.38 -5.26
CA LYS A 420 47.06 -3.58 -5.68
C LYS A 420 47.89 -3.07 -4.48
N ALA A 421 47.23 -2.67 -3.39
CA ALA A 421 47.90 -2.26 -2.15
C ALA A 421 48.59 -3.44 -1.44
N ASN A 422 47.94 -4.62 -1.43
CA ASN A 422 48.49 -5.86 -0.89
C ASN A 422 49.62 -6.42 -1.76
N GLN A 423 49.56 -6.35 -3.10
CA GLN A 423 50.70 -6.68 -3.97
C GLN A 423 51.91 -5.77 -3.71
N LYS A 424 51.68 -4.48 -3.45
CA LYS A 424 52.73 -3.51 -3.10
C LYS A 424 53.31 -3.76 -1.70
N ARG A 425 52.47 -4.13 -0.72
CA ARG A 425 52.90 -4.59 0.62
C ARG A 425 53.65 -5.91 0.57
N MET A 426 53.20 -6.87 -0.24
CA MET A 426 53.77 -8.21 -0.39
C MET A 426 55.11 -8.16 -1.13
N ARG A 427 55.28 -7.30 -2.16
CA ARG A 427 56.60 -7.01 -2.76
C ARG A 427 57.58 -6.40 -1.74
N LYS A 428 57.10 -5.50 -0.89
CA LYS A 428 57.92 -4.92 0.20
C LYS A 428 58.27 -5.96 1.28
N ALA A 429 57.33 -6.81 1.66
CA ALA A 429 57.53 -7.87 2.64
C ALA A 429 58.52 -8.93 2.12
N ILE A 430 58.41 -9.36 0.86
CA ILE A 430 59.35 -10.29 0.21
C ILE A 430 60.76 -9.69 0.11
N GLN A 431 60.89 -8.38 -0.16
CA GLN A 431 62.18 -7.67 -0.14
C GLN A 431 62.79 -7.56 1.27
N THR A 432 61.98 -7.67 2.33
CA THR A 432 62.43 -7.57 3.73
C THR A 432 62.69 -8.96 4.35
N LEU A 433 62.03 -10.01 3.85
CA LEU A 433 62.16 -11.40 4.31
C LEU A 433 63.37 -12.15 3.71
N ALA A 434 64.08 -11.56 2.75
CA ALA A 434 65.33 -12.12 2.20
C ALA A 434 66.54 -11.98 3.15
N SER A 435 66.39 -11.28 4.28
CA SER A 435 67.43 -11.17 5.31
C SER A 435 66.84 -11.36 6.70
N ASN A 436 66.64 -12.60 7.12
CA ASN A 436 67.02 -13.11 8.44
C ASN A 436 66.40 -14.48 8.69
N ARG A 437 67.28 -15.43 9.03
CA ARG A 437 66.93 -16.74 9.57
C ARG A 437 66.15 -16.57 10.86
N ASP A 438 64.85 -16.87 10.86
CA ASP A 438 64.07 -17.32 12.04
C ASP A 438 62.65 -17.79 11.64
N VAL A 439 62.51 -18.35 10.44
CA VAL A 439 61.21 -18.84 9.90
C VAL A 439 60.72 -20.13 10.60
N ALA A 440 61.56 -20.78 11.42
CA ALA A 440 61.22 -22.06 12.05
C ALA A 440 60.43 -21.96 13.38
N ARG A 441 60.22 -20.76 13.94
CA ARG A 441 59.45 -20.57 15.20
C ARG A 441 58.08 -19.92 15.04
N PHE A 442 57.74 -19.44 13.85
CA PHE A 442 56.48 -18.73 13.61
C PHE A 442 55.33 -19.64 13.13
N LEU A 443 55.56 -20.96 13.01
CA LEU A 443 54.57 -21.90 12.46
C LEU A 443 53.77 -22.71 13.50
N ILE A 444 53.85 -22.39 14.79
CA ILE A 444 53.05 -23.08 15.82
C ILE A 444 52.51 -22.06 16.82
N SER A 445 51.32 -21.51 16.53
CA SER A 445 50.33 -20.90 17.45
C SER A 445 49.64 -19.65 16.86
N SER A 446 48.74 -19.87 15.90
CA SER A 446 47.46 -19.11 15.74
C SER A 446 46.83 -19.39 14.36
N ALA A 447 46.66 -20.68 14.04
CA ALA A 447 45.86 -21.15 12.90
C ALA A 447 44.50 -21.74 13.35
N LEU A 448 44.02 -21.38 14.54
CA LEU A 448 42.76 -21.87 15.13
C LEU A 448 42.01 -20.71 15.78
N TYR A 449 41.35 -19.89 14.96
CA TYR A 449 40.09 -19.20 15.32
C TYR A 449 39.39 -18.91 13.98
N ALA A 450 39.09 -19.99 13.28
CA ALA A 450 38.20 -19.99 12.13
C ALA A 450 36.81 -20.40 12.61
N ARG A 451 35.80 -19.89 11.91
CA ARG A 451 34.40 -20.32 11.81
C ARG A 451 33.42 -19.60 12.74
N THR A 452 32.53 -18.83 12.11
CA THR A 452 31.13 -18.65 12.53
C THR A 452 30.66 -19.92 13.21
N ILE A 453 30.22 -19.85 14.46
CA ILE A 453 29.82 -21.05 15.20
C ILE A 453 28.53 -21.57 14.55
N THR A 454 28.62 -22.68 13.85
CA THR A 454 27.49 -23.41 13.24
C THR A 454 27.15 -24.62 14.10
N PHE A 455 25.88 -24.97 14.19
CA PHE A 455 25.42 -26.09 15.01
C PHE A 455 24.64 -27.10 14.15
N PRO A 456 24.77 -28.41 14.41
CA PRO A 456 24.05 -29.42 13.62
C PRO A 456 22.54 -29.42 13.85
N SER A 457 22.08 -28.94 15.01
CA SER A 457 20.67 -28.80 15.35
C SER A 457 20.45 -27.76 16.44
N CYS A 458 19.22 -27.26 16.57
CA CYS A 458 18.85 -26.37 17.68
C CYS A 458 19.03 -27.02 19.06
N LYS A 459 18.99 -28.35 19.15
CA LYS A 459 19.19 -29.08 20.41
C LYS A 459 20.63 -29.05 20.91
N GLU A 460 21.59 -28.88 20.00
CA GLU A 460 23.02 -28.84 20.28
C GLU A 460 23.54 -27.43 20.56
N GLU A 461 22.66 -26.43 20.56
CA GLU A 461 23.01 -25.05 20.89
C GLU A 461 23.35 -24.90 22.38
N PRO A 462 24.62 -24.60 22.74
CA PRO A 462 25.07 -24.61 24.13
C PRO A 462 24.46 -23.49 24.97
N THR A 463 24.01 -22.39 24.35
CA THR A 463 23.43 -21.27 25.10
C THR A 463 22.00 -21.52 25.58
N LYS A 464 21.27 -22.47 24.96
CA LYS A 464 19.84 -22.74 25.22
C LYS A 464 18.96 -21.47 25.22
N LEU A 465 19.33 -20.46 24.43
CA LEU A 465 18.53 -19.25 24.25
C LEU A 465 17.65 -19.39 23.00
N THR A 466 16.40 -18.95 23.10
CA THR A 466 15.53 -18.84 21.91
C THR A 466 16.07 -17.73 21.01
N GLY A 467 16.16 -17.99 19.70
CA GLY A 467 16.69 -17.01 18.75
C GLY A 467 17.07 -17.58 17.40
N LYS A 468 17.73 -16.75 16.59
CA LYS A 468 18.16 -17.11 15.24
C LYS A 468 19.61 -17.60 15.24
N TYR A 469 19.84 -18.76 14.66
CA TYR A 469 21.14 -19.43 14.63
C TYR A 469 21.48 -19.92 13.23
N ILE A 470 22.77 -20.07 12.94
CA ILE A 470 23.22 -20.70 11.70
C ILE A 470 23.28 -22.21 11.93
N ILE A 471 22.38 -22.93 11.27
CA ILE A 471 22.26 -24.38 11.33
C ILE A 471 23.00 -25.00 10.16
N GLN A 472 23.80 -26.02 10.44
CA GLN A 472 24.55 -26.76 9.44
C GLN A 472 24.46 -28.27 9.76
N PRO A 473 23.50 -29.00 9.16
CA PRO A 473 23.19 -30.38 9.57
C PRO A 473 24.38 -31.34 9.50
N ALA A 474 25.18 -31.26 8.43
CA ALA A 474 26.45 -31.95 8.27
C ALA A 474 27.60 -31.00 7.84
N GLU A 475 28.87 -31.39 8.06
CA GLU A 475 30.05 -30.54 7.80
C GLU A 475 30.16 -30.01 6.35
N ASN A 476 29.58 -30.74 5.39
CA ASN A 476 29.60 -30.42 3.96
C ASN A 476 28.32 -29.72 3.48
N ASP A 477 27.30 -29.61 4.32
CA ASP A 477 26.05 -28.94 3.96
C ASP A 477 26.23 -27.42 3.97
N GLU A 478 25.45 -26.74 3.13
CA GLU A 478 25.40 -25.29 3.13
C GLU A 478 24.70 -24.80 4.42
N PRO A 479 25.36 -23.98 5.26
CA PRO A 479 24.73 -23.46 6.47
C PRO A 479 23.56 -22.52 6.14
N PHE A 480 22.45 -22.65 6.86
CA PHE A 480 21.28 -21.78 6.71
C PHE A 480 20.85 -21.18 8.04
N LEU A 481 20.17 -20.03 7.98
CA LEU A 481 19.59 -19.41 9.17
C LEU A 481 18.34 -20.20 9.60
N GLY A 482 18.25 -20.57 10.88
CA GLY A 482 17.11 -21.24 11.51
C GLY A 482 16.68 -20.52 12.79
N TYR A 483 15.39 -20.63 13.13
CA TYR A 483 14.87 -20.11 14.40
C TYR A 483 14.74 -21.26 15.41
N CYS A 484 15.53 -21.18 16.49
CA CYS A 484 15.54 -22.17 17.56
C CYS A 484 14.65 -21.70 18.72
N GLU A 485 13.64 -22.50 19.05
CA GLU A 485 12.80 -22.33 20.23
C GLU A 485 13.31 -23.25 21.36
N GLN A 486 13.76 -22.63 22.45
CA GLN A 486 14.45 -23.29 23.56
C GLN A 486 13.64 -23.36 24.86
N THR A 487 12.48 -22.70 24.91
CA THR A 487 11.67 -22.58 26.14
C THR A 487 10.47 -23.52 26.14
N ALA A 488 9.78 -23.66 25.01
CA ALA A 488 8.61 -24.51 24.89
C ALA A 488 9.00 -26.00 24.77
N PHE A 489 8.20 -26.89 25.39
CA PHE A 489 8.32 -28.36 25.27
C PHE A 489 9.73 -28.94 25.49
N GLY A 490 10.51 -28.36 26.41
CA GLY A 490 11.86 -28.85 26.75
C GLY A 490 13.00 -28.30 25.89
N GLY A 491 12.69 -27.44 24.92
CA GLY A 491 13.67 -26.74 24.08
C GLY A 491 14.35 -27.60 23.02
N GLY A 492 15.08 -26.94 22.12
CA GLY A 492 15.79 -27.56 21.00
C GLY A 492 14.96 -27.68 19.72
N TRP A 493 13.84 -26.95 19.62
CA TRP A 493 12.95 -27.00 18.47
C TRP A 493 13.43 -26.08 17.35
N LEU A 494 13.49 -26.60 16.13
CA LEU A 494 13.62 -25.76 14.94
C LEU A 494 12.23 -25.43 14.40
N VAL A 495 11.90 -24.15 14.33
CA VAL A 495 10.60 -23.70 13.80
C VAL A 495 10.69 -23.65 12.28
N PHE A 496 9.91 -24.50 11.59
CA PHE A 496 9.87 -24.52 10.11
C PHE A 496 8.63 -23.82 9.53
N GLN A 497 7.62 -23.55 10.35
CA GLN A 497 6.41 -22.81 10.00
C GLN A 497 6.01 -21.95 11.21
N HIS A 498 5.71 -20.67 10.99
CA HIS A 498 5.14 -19.79 12.00
C HIS A 498 4.05 -18.92 11.38
N ARG A 499 2.83 -18.96 11.95
CA ARG A 499 1.65 -18.22 11.48
C ARG A 499 0.84 -17.70 12.66
N TYR A 500 0.49 -16.43 12.66
CA TYR A 500 -0.27 -15.80 13.74
C TYR A 500 -1.12 -14.59 13.32
N ASP A 501 -0.82 -13.88 12.24
CA ASP A 501 -1.48 -12.63 11.84
C ASP A 501 -1.95 -12.55 10.38
N GLY A 502 -1.59 -13.53 9.54
CA GLY A 502 -1.91 -13.55 8.12
C GLY A 502 -1.11 -12.55 7.27
N SER A 503 -0.01 -11.98 7.79
CA SER A 503 0.87 -11.06 7.06
C SER A 503 1.57 -11.70 5.86
N VAL A 504 1.65 -13.03 5.81
CA VAL A 504 2.25 -13.77 4.71
C VAL A 504 1.23 -14.72 4.09
N ASP A 505 1.05 -14.63 2.77
CA ASP A 505 0.23 -15.58 2.02
C ASP A 505 0.93 -16.95 1.92
N PHE A 506 0.25 -18.03 2.30
CA PHE A 506 0.71 -19.42 2.22
C PHE A 506 0.14 -20.16 1.00
N TYR A 507 -0.72 -19.54 0.18
CA TYR A 507 -1.20 -20.12 -1.08
C TYR A 507 -0.18 -19.93 -2.22
N ARG A 508 0.98 -20.56 -2.06
CA ARG A 508 2.21 -20.37 -2.87
C ARG A 508 2.48 -21.54 -3.83
N ASN A 509 3.40 -21.30 -4.78
CA ASN A 509 3.78 -22.30 -5.77
C ASN A 509 4.85 -23.29 -5.27
N TRP A 510 5.16 -24.33 -6.06
CA TRP A 510 6.16 -25.36 -5.73
C TRP A 510 7.53 -24.79 -5.38
N THR A 511 8.06 -23.89 -6.21
CA THR A 511 9.40 -23.30 -6.03
C THR A 511 9.48 -22.50 -4.73
N GLU A 512 8.44 -21.74 -4.41
CA GLU A 512 8.38 -20.96 -3.16
C GLU A 512 8.35 -21.90 -1.93
N TYR A 513 7.56 -22.97 -1.94
CA TYR A 513 7.54 -23.95 -0.86
C TYR A 513 8.86 -24.73 -0.75
N ARG A 514 9.53 -24.98 -1.87
CA ARG A 514 10.85 -25.60 -1.93
C ARG A 514 11.92 -24.74 -1.25
N ASP A 515 12.01 -23.47 -1.64
CA ASP A 515 13.09 -22.55 -1.22
C ASP A 515 12.83 -21.91 0.15
N GLY A 516 11.56 -21.75 0.53
CA GLY A 516 11.12 -21.03 1.72
C GLY A 516 10.66 -19.60 1.42
N PHE A 517 9.81 -19.05 2.29
CA PHE A 517 9.27 -17.69 2.16
C PHE A 517 8.90 -17.08 3.52
N GLY A 518 8.70 -15.76 3.54
CA GLY A 518 8.39 -15.01 4.77
C GLY A 518 9.63 -14.55 5.54
N SER A 519 9.42 -14.08 6.78
CA SER A 519 10.49 -13.55 7.64
C SER A 519 10.51 -14.28 9.00
N MET A 520 11.69 -14.65 9.47
CA MET A 520 11.86 -15.25 10.81
C MET A 520 11.57 -14.28 11.96
N ASP A 521 11.37 -12.98 11.69
CA ASP A 521 10.82 -12.01 12.67
C ASP A 521 9.28 -11.95 12.65
N GLY A 522 8.62 -12.66 11.73
CA GLY A 522 7.17 -12.64 11.51
C GLY A 522 6.63 -14.02 11.12
N GLU A 523 5.72 -14.06 10.15
CA GLU A 523 5.26 -15.33 9.56
C GLU A 523 6.24 -15.86 8.51
N PHE A 524 6.49 -17.17 8.50
CA PHE A 524 7.39 -17.78 7.52
C PHE A 524 7.19 -19.28 7.33
N TRP A 525 7.75 -19.76 6.21
CA TRP A 525 7.99 -21.16 5.88
C TRP A 525 9.47 -21.37 5.56
N LEU A 526 10.14 -22.30 6.25
CA LEU A 526 11.59 -22.50 6.15
C LEU A 526 12.06 -22.98 4.76
N GLY A 527 11.22 -23.76 4.08
CA GLY A 527 11.54 -24.41 2.79
C GLY A 527 11.65 -25.93 2.90
N LEU A 528 11.05 -26.65 1.96
CA LEU A 528 11.04 -28.11 1.93
C LEU A 528 12.44 -28.70 1.71
N GLU A 529 13.32 -28.00 0.99
CA GLU A 529 14.68 -28.50 0.75
C GLU A 529 15.49 -28.55 2.04
N LYS A 530 15.43 -27.47 2.84
CA LYS A 530 16.08 -27.42 4.16
C LYS A 530 15.44 -28.45 5.11
N LEU A 531 14.12 -28.59 5.07
CA LEU A 531 13.40 -29.56 5.89
C LEU A 531 13.77 -31.00 5.55
N HIS A 532 13.95 -31.31 4.26
CA HIS A 532 14.43 -32.61 3.81
C HIS A 532 15.85 -32.88 4.31
N GLN A 533 16.79 -31.96 4.09
CA GLN A 533 18.20 -32.09 4.53
C GLN A 533 18.31 -32.40 6.01
N ILE A 534 17.53 -31.70 6.84
CA ILE A 534 17.51 -31.88 8.29
C ILE A 534 16.93 -33.25 8.66
N THR A 535 15.75 -33.56 8.14
CA THR A 535 15.02 -34.77 8.54
C THR A 535 15.61 -36.06 7.98
N SER A 536 16.38 -36.00 6.89
CA SER A 536 17.09 -37.16 6.34
C SER A 536 18.37 -37.53 7.11
N GLU A 537 19.00 -36.56 7.77
CA GLU A 537 20.29 -36.78 8.42
C GLU A 537 20.16 -37.50 9.77
N ARG A 538 19.05 -37.28 10.49
CA ARG A 538 18.80 -37.86 11.81
C ARG A 538 17.32 -37.88 12.16
N GLU A 539 16.97 -38.65 13.18
CA GLU A 539 15.60 -38.73 13.67
C GLU A 539 15.15 -37.40 14.30
N HIS A 540 13.98 -36.93 13.85
CA HIS A 540 13.34 -35.72 14.35
C HIS A 540 11.93 -36.04 14.83
N GLU A 541 11.51 -35.37 15.89
CA GLU A 541 10.10 -35.30 16.28
C GLU A 541 9.46 -34.01 15.74
N MET A 542 8.13 -34.04 15.58
CA MET A 542 7.36 -32.88 15.09
C MET A 542 6.34 -32.44 16.13
N LEU A 543 6.27 -31.13 16.33
CA LEU A 543 5.29 -30.46 17.18
C LEU A 543 4.51 -29.45 16.34
N VAL A 544 3.19 -29.43 16.51
CA VAL A 544 2.27 -28.45 15.91
C VAL A 544 1.49 -27.79 17.05
N GLU A 545 1.65 -26.48 17.20
CA GLU A 545 0.93 -25.65 18.16
C GLU A 545 -0.17 -24.86 17.43
N LEU A 546 -1.39 -24.85 17.98
CA LEU A 546 -2.57 -24.22 17.38
C LEU A 546 -3.25 -23.34 18.43
N LYS A 547 -3.57 -22.11 18.04
CA LYS A 547 -4.36 -21.18 18.85
C LYS A 547 -5.47 -20.59 18.00
N ASP A 548 -6.72 -20.71 18.45
CA ASP A 548 -7.85 -20.07 17.77
C ASP A 548 -8.01 -18.59 18.15
N PHE A 549 -8.93 -17.89 17.49
CA PHE A 549 -9.18 -16.46 17.71
C PHE A 549 -9.74 -16.13 19.10
N ASP A 550 -10.36 -17.11 19.77
CA ASP A 550 -10.81 -16.98 21.15
C ASP A 550 -9.67 -17.23 22.16
N GLY A 551 -8.48 -17.56 21.65
CA GLY A 551 -7.28 -17.82 22.43
C GLY A 551 -7.16 -19.24 22.97
N ASN A 552 -8.04 -20.17 22.56
CA ASN A 552 -7.95 -21.56 22.97
C ASN A 552 -6.73 -22.22 22.33
N TYR A 553 -5.91 -22.83 23.16
CA TYR A 553 -4.65 -23.44 22.76
C TYR A 553 -4.77 -24.96 22.68
N LYS A 554 -4.27 -25.55 21.59
CA LYS A 554 -4.15 -27.00 21.38
C LYS A 554 -2.81 -27.33 20.74
N TYR A 555 -2.37 -28.58 20.88
CA TYR A 555 -1.14 -29.04 20.23
C TYR A 555 -1.23 -30.51 19.78
N ALA A 556 -0.42 -30.87 18.78
CA ALA A 556 -0.21 -32.21 18.27
C ALA A 556 1.30 -32.50 18.22
N ARG A 557 1.74 -33.67 18.70
CA ARG A 557 3.14 -34.09 18.73
C ARG A 557 3.29 -35.50 18.15
N TYR A 558 4.27 -35.68 17.28
CA TYR A 558 4.60 -36.93 16.60
C TYR A 558 6.03 -37.33 16.92
N SER A 559 6.24 -38.57 17.37
CA SER A 559 7.56 -39.05 17.81
C SER A 559 8.61 -39.19 16.71
N GLU A 560 8.19 -39.18 15.43
CA GLU A 560 9.06 -39.24 14.25
C GLU A 560 8.46 -38.36 13.15
N PHE A 561 9.32 -37.70 12.37
CA PHE A 561 8.97 -36.89 11.22
C PHE A 561 10.10 -36.91 10.19
N GLU A 562 9.81 -37.37 8.98
CA GLU A 562 10.75 -37.39 7.85
C GLU A 562 10.03 -37.14 6.54
N ILE A 563 10.62 -36.31 5.67
CA ILE A 563 10.13 -36.06 4.32
C ILE A 563 11.12 -36.53 3.25
N GLY A 564 10.59 -36.96 2.10
CA GLY A 564 11.39 -37.37 0.95
C GLY A 564 12.12 -36.22 0.25
N SER A 565 12.96 -36.56 -0.72
CA SER A 565 13.65 -35.59 -1.58
C SER A 565 12.71 -34.91 -2.58
N GLU A 566 13.19 -33.89 -3.30
CA GLU A 566 12.41 -33.26 -4.39
C GLU A 566 12.00 -34.27 -5.47
N ALA A 567 12.88 -35.23 -5.79
CA ALA A 567 12.60 -36.31 -6.74
C ALA A 567 11.42 -37.18 -6.28
N GLU A 568 11.27 -37.36 -4.97
CA GLU A 568 10.18 -38.10 -4.32
C GLU A 568 8.96 -37.22 -4.01
N GLN A 569 8.94 -35.98 -4.51
CA GLN A 569 7.87 -35.01 -4.29
C GLN A 569 7.68 -34.64 -2.81
N TYR A 570 8.77 -34.61 -2.04
CA TYR A 570 8.78 -34.31 -0.61
C TYR A 570 7.75 -35.14 0.18
N SER A 571 7.57 -36.42 -0.16
CA SER A 571 6.56 -37.27 0.46
C SER A 571 6.74 -37.41 1.98
N LEU A 572 5.65 -37.45 2.74
CA LEU A 572 5.69 -37.61 4.20
C LEU A 572 6.03 -39.06 4.56
N LYS A 573 7.34 -39.37 4.61
CA LYS A 573 7.88 -40.73 4.73
C LYS A 573 7.65 -41.34 6.11
N LYS A 574 7.98 -40.60 7.16
CA LYS A 574 7.82 -41.06 8.54
C LYS A 574 6.93 -40.11 9.32
N LEU A 575 6.00 -40.71 10.05
CA LEU A 575 5.16 -40.06 11.03
C LEU A 575 4.98 -41.06 12.18
N GLY A 576 5.52 -40.69 13.34
CA GLY A 576 5.59 -41.54 14.53
C GLY A 576 4.28 -41.59 15.32
N SER A 577 4.37 -42.08 16.55
CA SER A 577 3.24 -42.12 17.49
C SER A 577 2.73 -40.71 17.85
N TYR A 578 1.40 -40.56 17.89
CA TYR A 578 0.71 -39.31 18.19
C TYR A 578 0.49 -39.10 19.69
N THR A 579 0.71 -37.88 20.16
CA THR A 579 0.28 -37.37 21.48
C THR A 579 -0.18 -35.92 21.35
N GLY A 580 -1.18 -35.46 22.10
CA GLY A 580 -1.62 -34.08 22.01
C GLY A 580 -3.05 -33.83 22.47
N THR A 581 -3.43 -32.55 22.50
CA THR A 581 -4.80 -32.08 22.81
C THR A 581 -5.60 -31.74 21.55
N ALA A 582 -4.94 -31.64 20.40
CA ALA A 582 -5.60 -31.56 19.10
C ALA A 582 -6.15 -32.93 18.66
N GLY A 583 -6.85 -32.99 17.52
CA GLY A 583 -7.15 -34.27 16.87
C GLY A 583 -5.96 -34.74 16.04
N ASP A 584 -5.78 -36.06 15.88
CA ASP A 584 -4.73 -36.62 15.02
C ASP A 584 -5.12 -36.54 13.54
N SER A 585 -5.07 -35.34 12.98
CA SER A 585 -5.47 -35.08 11.59
C SER A 585 -4.37 -35.46 10.59
N LEU A 586 -3.09 -35.46 10.99
CA LEU A 586 -1.96 -35.69 10.07
C LEU A 586 -1.77 -37.18 9.72
N ILE A 587 -2.30 -38.10 10.53
CA ILE A 587 -2.19 -39.54 10.27
C ILE A 587 -2.78 -39.96 8.92
N HIS A 588 -3.84 -39.29 8.47
CA HIS A 588 -4.48 -39.52 7.17
C HIS A 588 -3.61 -39.12 5.98
N HIS A 589 -2.57 -38.30 6.22
CA HIS A 589 -1.68 -37.77 5.22
C HIS A 589 -0.33 -38.53 5.15
N LYS A 590 -0.17 -39.59 5.97
CA LYS A 590 1.06 -40.39 6.01
C LYS A 590 1.33 -41.06 4.65
N GLY A 591 2.54 -40.87 4.14
CA GLY A 591 2.97 -41.40 2.84
C GLY A 591 2.53 -40.58 1.63
N MET A 592 1.73 -39.52 1.81
CA MET A 592 1.28 -38.67 0.71
C MET A 592 2.40 -37.74 0.24
N LYS A 593 2.29 -37.28 -1.01
CA LYS A 593 3.22 -36.33 -1.63
C LYS A 593 2.77 -34.91 -1.33
N PHE A 594 3.70 -33.97 -1.32
CA PHE A 594 3.36 -32.56 -1.09
C PHE A 594 2.68 -31.99 -2.35
N SER A 595 1.53 -31.34 -2.20
CA SER A 595 0.77 -30.72 -3.30
C SER A 595 0.72 -29.20 -3.12
N THR A 596 0.89 -28.47 -4.22
CA THR A 596 0.87 -26.99 -4.29
C THR A 596 -0.07 -26.54 -5.39
N LYS A 597 -0.43 -25.25 -5.45
CA LYS A 597 -1.43 -24.76 -6.43
C LYS A 597 -1.09 -25.06 -7.89
N ASP A 598 0.19 -25.14 -8.22
CA ASP A 598 0.74 -25.41 -9.54
C ASP A 598 1.21 -26.87 -9.73
N ARG A 599 1.13 -27.70 -8.67
CA ARG A 599 1.54 -29.10 -8.72
C ARG A 599 0.60 -29.99 -7.93
N ASP A 600 -0.28 -30.66 -8.66
CA ASP A 600 -1.22 -31.65 -8.13
C ASP A 600 -0.52 -33.00 -7.96
N ASN A 601 -0.16 -33.32 -6.72
CA ASN A 601 0.46 -34.58 -6.33
C ASN A 601 -0.44 -35.39 -5.39
N ASP A 602 -1.71 -35.00 -5.25
CA ASP A 602 -2.64 -35.67 -4.35
C ASP A 602 -3.34 -36.86 -5.03
N ASN A 603 -4.14 -37.61 -4.27
CA ASN A 603 -4.79 -38.83 -4.76
C ASN A 603 -6.22 -38.57 -5.29
N SER A 604 -6.68 -37.33 -5.37
CA SER A 604 -8.00 -36.98 -5.86
C SER A 604 -8.04 -37.01 -7.39
N SER A 605 -8.96 -37.77 -7.96
CA SER A 605 -9.11 -37.89 -9.43
C SER A 605 -9.91 -36.76 -10.07
N THR A 606 -10.56 -35.91 -9.27
CA THR A 606 -11.53 -34.91 -9.77
C THR A 606 -11.25 -33.48 -9.29
N THR A 607 -10.48 -33.34 -8.21
CA THR A 607 -10.34 -32.06 -7.50
C THR A 607 -8.90 -31.91 -7.05
N HIS A 608 -8.20 -30.89 -7.54
CA HIS A 608 -6.87 -30.51 -7.05
C HIS A 608 -6.99 -29.92 -5.63
N LEU A 609 -6.60 -30.68 -4.61
CA LEU A 609 -6.90 -30.36 -3.21
C LEU A 609 -6.14 -29.13 -2.73
N ALA A 610 -4.92 -28.88 -3.23
CA ALA A 610 -4.19 -27.68 -2.86
C ALA A 610 -4.89 -26.41 -3.36
N VAL A 611 -5.57 -26.47 -4.51
CA VAL A 611 -6.40 -25.38 -5.03
C VAL A 611 -7.71 -25.28 -4.25
N TYR A 612 -8.39 -26.40 -4.04
CA TYR A 612 -9.67 -26.44 -3.32
C TYR A 612 -9.56 -25.92 -1.88
N CYS A 613 -8.47 -26.28 -1.20
CA CYS A 613 -8.23 -25.90 0.19
C CYS A 613 -7.39 -24.64 0.34
N GLN A 614 -6.96 -24.05 -0.77
CA GLN A 614 -6.25 -22.77 -0.83
C GLN A 614 -5.02 -22.78 0.11
N GLY A 615 -4.24 -23.85 0.05
CA GLY A 615 -3.05 -24.10 0.86
C GLY A 615 -2.29 -25.30 0.33
N ALA A 616 -0.97 -25.36 0.55
CA ALA A 616 -0.16 -26.51 0.15
C ALA A 616 0.00 -27.49 1.31
N TRP A 617 -0.18 -28.78 1.06
CA TRP A 617 -0.04 -29.81 2.09
C TRP A 617 0.16 -31.21 1.50
N TRP A 618 0.42 -32.19 2.35
CA TRP A 618 0.46 -33.62 2.00
C TRP A 618 -0.95 -34.21 1.85
N TYR A 619 -1.77 -33.67 0.94
CA TYR A 619 -3.16 -34.11 0.81
C TYR A 619 -3.26 -35.57 0.33
N ASP A 620 -4.25 -36.30 0.87
CA ASP A 620 -4.67 -37.59 0.32
C ASP A 620 -5.81 -37.35 -0.68
N ASN A 621 -7.07 -37.61 -0.29
CA ASN A 621 -8.26 -37.34 -1.08
C ASN A 621 -9.22 -36.34 -0.40
N ILE A 622 -8.80 -35.74 0.70
CA ILE A 622 -9.59 -34.82 1.53
C ILE A 622 -8.69 -33.80 2.26
N CYS A 623 -9.26 -32.66 2.65
CA CYS A 623 -8.58 -31.64 3.44
C CYS A 623 -8.94 -31.70 4.92
N ILE A 624 -8.48 -32.74 5.62
CA ILE A 624 -8.68 -32.89 7.06
C ILE A 624 -7.73 -31.97 7.86
N ALA A 625 -6.51 -31.73 7.35
CA ALA A 625 -5.57 -30.76 7.88
C ALA A 625 -5.20 -29.71 6.83
N ASN A 626 -5.24 -28.43 7.21
CA ASN A 626 -4.89 -27.33 6.30
C ASN A 626 -4.22 -26.16 7.03
N VAL A 627 -3.09 -26.43 7.69
CA VAL A 627 -2.34 -25.42 8.46
C VAL A 627 -1.72 -24.32 7.57
N ASN A 628 -1.59 -24.58 6.27
CA ASN A 628 -1.14 -23.64 5.25
C ASN A 628 -2.29 -22.97 4.49
N GLY A 629 -3.54 -23.18 4.91
CA GLY A 629 -4.72 -22.59 4.26
C GLY A 629 -4.86 -21.08 4.47
N LEU A 630 -5.80 -20.48 3.75
CA LEU A 630 -6.13 -19.06 3.93
C LEU A 630 -6.44 -18.72 5.39
N TYR A 631 -5.80 -17.66 5.87
CA TYR A 631 -6.07 -17.08 7.17
C TYR A 631 -7.39 -16.28 7.09
N LYS A 632 -8.50 -16.88 7.56
CA LYS A 632 -9.84 -16.27 7.44
C LYS A 632 -10.19 -15.48 8.71
N ASN A 633 -10.26 -14.17 8.59
CA ASN A 633 -10.88 -13.30 9.60
C ASN A 633 -12.39 -13.28 9.36
N VAL A 634 -13.19 -13.71 10.35
CA VAL A 634 -14.61 -14.03 10.15
C VAL A 634 -15.48 -12.77 10.18
N LEU A 635 -15.99 -12.33 9.03
CA LEU A 635 -17.21 -11.53 8.93
C LEU A 635 -18.15 -12.10 7.83
N PHE A 636 -19.22 -12.75 8.31
CA PHE A 636 -20.54 -13.03 7.74
C PHE A 636 -20.71 -13.85 6.43
N SER A 637 -21.34 -15.02 6.57
CA SER A 637 -22.09 -15.74 5.54
C SER A 637 -23.60 -15.62 5.80
N ALA A 638 -24.38 -15.28 4.77
CA ALA A 638 -25.85 -15.24 4.83
C ALA A 638 -26.47 -16.56 4.29
N PRO A 639 -27.65 -17.00 4.78
CA PRO A 639 -28.26 -18.28 4.41
C PRO A 639 -29.16 -18.18 3.16
N LYS A 640 -29.10 -19.23 2.32
CA LYS A 640 -30.02 -19.47 1.19
C LYS A 640 -31.44 -19.78 1.67
N VAL A 641 -32.45 -19.10 1.10
CA VAL A 641 -33.87 -19.49 1.20
C VAL A 641 -34.29 -20.25 -0.07
N ARG A 642 -35.02 -21.37 0.10
CA ARG A 642 -35.66 -22.18 -0.96
C ARG A 642 -37.07 -21.64 -1.27
N GLY A 643 -37.47 -21.68 -2.54
CA GLY A 643 -38.87 -21.63 -3.00
C GLY A 643 -38.97 -22.35 -4.36
N VAL A 644 -39.48 -23.58 -4.44
CA VAL A 644 -40.88 -23.99 -4.70
C VAL A 644 -41.30 -23.76 -6.17
N GLU A 645 -41.42 -24.87 -6.90
CA GLU A 645 -42.07 -25.00 -8.21
C GLU A 645 -43.61 -24.90 -8.08
N GLN A 646 -44.29 -24.30 -9.06
CA GLN A 646 -45.59 -24.77 -9.54
C GLN A 646 -46.00 -24.17 -10.90
N ASN A 647 -46.48 -25.05 -11.79
CA ASN A 647 -47.22 -24.76 -13.02
C ASN A 647 -48.67 -24.37 -12.71
N GLU A 648 -49.25 -23.39 -13.42
CA GLU A 648 -50.47 -23.54 -14.26
C GLU A 648 -51.06 -22.20 -14.76
N THR A 649 -51.79 -22.33 -15.85
CA THR A 649 -52.34 -21.33 -16.78
C THR A 649 -53.52 -20.50 -16.27
N THR A 650 -53.53 -19.23 -16.70
CA THR A 650 -54.69 -18.30 -16.83
C THR A 650 -55.63 -18.13 -15.62
N SER A 651 -55.33 -17.15 -14.77
CA SER A 651 -56.32 -16.36 -14.05
C SER A 651 -55.82 -14.92 -13.93
N SER A 652 -56.73 -13.94 -13.97
CA SER A 652 -56.42 -12.52 -13.81
C SER A 652 -55.66 -12.29 -12.50
N LEU A 653 -54.40 -11.86 -12.57
CA LEU A 653 -53.58 -11.61 -11.39
C LEU A 653 -54.17 -10.45 -10.58
N THR A 654 -54.65 -10.77 -9.38
CA THR A 654 -55.02 -9.82 -8.34
C THR A 654 -53.79 -9.48 -7.48
N GLY A 655 -53.80 -8.30 -6.84
CA GLY A 655 -52.93 -7.75 -5.76
C GLY A 655 -51.51 -8.31 -5.52
N TYR A 656 -51.38 -9.61 -5.28
CA TYR A 656 -50.15 -10.31 -4.91
C TYR A 656 -49.00 -10.22 -5.94
N GLY A 657 -49.30 -10.07 -7.24
CA GLY A 657 -48.26 -9.93 -8.28
C GLY A 657 -47.49 -8.60 -8.22
N TYR A 658 -48.17 -7.53 -7.81
CA TYR A 658 -47.59 -6.18 -7.73
C TYR A 658 -46.69 -6.02 -6.49
N GLU A 659 -47.07 -6.63 -5.37
CA GLU A 659 -46.27 -6.64 -4.13
C GLU A 659 -44.94 -7.40 -4.33
N LEU A 660 -44.95 -8.53 -5.04
CA LEU A 660 -43.74 -9.28 -5.37
C LEU A 660 -42.81 -8.53 -6.33
N LEU A 661 -43.37 -7.84 -7.33
CA LEU A 661 -42.60 -7.00 -8.26
C LEU A 661 -41.99 -5.79 -7.55
N THR A 662 -42.75 -5.15 -6.65
CA THR A 662 -42.28 -4.01 -5.86
C THR A 662 -41.15 -4.41 -4.91
N ALA A 663 -41.29 -5.54 -4.20
CA ALA A 663 -40.23 -6.08 -3.34
C ALA A 663 -38.94 -6.43 -4.12
N LYS A 664 -39.07 -6.96 -5.34
CA LYS A 664 -37.92 -7.21 -6.23
C LYS A 664 -37.26 -5.91 -6.70
N LEU A 665 -38.03 -4.88 -7.04
CA LEU A 665 -37.52 -3.57 -7.43
C LEU A 665 -36.80 -2.87 -6.26
N GLU A 666 -37.34 -2.97 -5.04
CA GLU A 666 -36.70 -2.44 -3.83
C GLU A 666 -35.42 -3.19 -3.48
N TYR A 667 -35.39 -4.52 -3.65
CA TYR A 667 -34.18 -5.32 -3.50
C TYR A 667 -33.08 -4.91 -4.49
N ILE A 668 -33.41 -4.76 -5.79
CA ILE A 668 -32.47 -4.31 -6.81
C ILE A 668 -31.97 -2.89 -6.51
N GLN A 669 -32.86 -1.99 -6.08
CA GLN A 669 -32.50 -0.64 -5.67
C GLN A 669 -31.53 -0.64 -4.48
N GLY A 670 -31.79 -1.47 -3.47
CA GLY A 670 -30.90 -1.63 -2.32
C GLY A 670 -29.52 -2.17 -2.70
N LYS A 671 -29.47 -3.15 -3.62
CA LYS A 671 -28.21 -3.71 -4.12
C LYS A 671 -27.38 -2.72 -4.93
N LEU A 672 -28.01 -1.88 -5.75
CA LEU A 672 -27.32 -0.81 -6.47
C LEU A 672 -26.66 0.19 -5.50
N ILE A 673 -27.36 0.56 -4.41
CA ILE A 673 -26.80 1.45 -3.38
C ILE A 673 -25.61 0.80 -2.66
N GLU A 674 -25.70 -0.49 -2.33
CA GLU A 674 -24.61 -1.25 -1.70
C GLU A 674 -23.36 -1.30 -2.60
N MET A 675 -23.55 -1.56 -3.90
CA MET A 675 -22.48 -1.56 -4.89
C MET A 675 -21.85 -0.17 -5.07
N GLU A 676 -22.65 0.90 -5.12
CA GLU A 676 -22.17 2.29 -5.22
C GLU A 676 -21.29 2.68 -4.02
N TYR A 677 -21.70 2.27 -2.81
CA TYR A 677 -20.92 2.47 -1.60
C TYR A 677 -19.61 1.67 -1.63
N THR A 678 -19.66 0.41 -2.07
CA THR A 678 -18.48 -0.46 -2.21
C THR A 678 -17.48 0.10 -3.22
N MET A 679 -17.95 0.60 -4.37
CA MET A 679 -17.10 1.26 -5.37
C MET A 679 -16.36 2.47 -4.78
N LYS A 680 -17.04 3.24 -3.93
CA LYS A 680 -16.44 4.41 -3.27
C LYS A 680 -15.34 3.99 -2.28
N GLU A 681 -15.58 2.97 -1.46
CA GLU A 681 -14.57 2.45 -0.53
C GLU A 681 -13.35 1.87 -1.28
N ASP A 682 -13.57 1.10 -2.35
CA ASP A 682 -12.50 0.57 -3.18
C ASP A 682 -11.69 1.70 -3.85
N ARG A 683 -12.35 2.79 -4.29
CA ARG A 683 -11.67 3.97 -4.85
C ARG A 683 -10.77 4.65 -3.81
N GLU A 684 -11.26 4.88 -2.61
CA GLU A 684 -10.49 5.49 -1.52
C GLU A 684 -9.30 4.60 -1.10
N ALA A 685 -9.50 3.27 -1.03
CA ALA A 685 -8.44 2.33 -0.73
C ALA A 685 -7.35 2.27 -1.80
N ILE A 686 -7.72 2.35 -3.09
CA ILE A 686 -6.77 2.40 -4.21
C ILE A 686 -5.97 3.70 -4.20
N GLU A 687 -6.61 4.84 -3.93
CA GLU A 687 -5.91 6.12 -3.82
C GLU A 687 -4.92 6.15 -2.65
N GLN A 688 -5.28 5.58 -1.52
CA GLN A 688 -4.38 5.40 -0.39
C GLN A 688 -3.16 4.55 -0.77
N LYS A 689 -3.38 3.37 -1.38
CA LYS A 689 -2.30 2.48 -1.82
C LYS A 689 -1.39 3.12 -2.88
N LEU A 690 -1.95 3.92 -3.81
CA LEU A 690 -1.18 4.67 -4.81
C LEU A 690 -0.32 5.78 -4.16
N SER A 691 -0.85 6.44 -3.13
CA SER A 691 -0.11 7.42 -2.33
C SER A 691 1.05 6.78 -1.55
N GLU A 692 0.80 5.62 -0.94
CA GLU A 692 1.83 4.81 -0.27
C GLU A 692 2.93 4.36 -1.25
N GLN A 693 2.55 3.88 -2.44
CA GLN A 693 3.50 3.53 -3.50
C GLN A 693 4.34 4.75 -3.94
N LYS A 694 3.72 5.93 -4.09
CA LYS A 694 4.42 7.18 -4.44
C LYS A 694 5.39 7.61 -3.34
N SER A 695 5.00 7.48 -2.08
CA SER A 695 5.85 7.73 -0.91
C SER A 695 7.04 6.77 -0.88
N LEU A 696 6.80 5.47 -1.08
CA LEU A 696 7.84 4.45 -1.16
C LEU A 696 8.80 4.71 -2.33
N SER A 697 8.27 5.05 -3.51
CA SER A 697 9.08 5.39 -4.69
C SER A 697 9.94 6.63 -4.46
N ASN A 698 9.40 7.69 -3.84
CA ASN A 698 10.13 8.91 -3.51
C ASN A 698 11.21 8.67 -2.44
N GLY A 699 10.88 7.91 -1.39
CA GLY A 699 11.85 7.51 -0.36
C GLY A 699 12.98 6.66 -0.94
N LEU A 700 12.69 5.83 -1.94
CA LEU A 700 13.67 5.02 -2.65
C LEU A 700 14.53 5.87 -3.61
N LEU A 701 13.93 6.81 -4.34
CA LEU A 701 14.65 7.77 -5.19
C LEU A 701 15.64 8.59 -4.34
N TRP A 702 15.19 9.03 -3.16
CA TRP A 702 16.03 9.69 -2.17
C TRP A 702 17.16 8.76 -1.66
N ALA A 703 16.88 7.49 -1.35
CA ALA A 703 17.90 6.54 -0.91
C ALA A 703 18.97 6.25 -1.99
N ILE A 704 18.56 6.19 -3.28
CA ILE A 704 19.46 6.08 -4.41
C ILE A 704 20.32 7.35 -4.54
N ASP A 705 19.72 8.52 -4.45
CA ASP A 705 20.42 9.81 -4.51
C ASP A 705 21.43 9.96 -3.37
N GLN A 706 21.07 9.56 -2.13
CA GLN A 706 21.96 9.56 -0.98
C GLN A 706 23.14 8.59 -1.16
N LYS A 707 22.89 7.37 -1.65
CA LYS A 707 23.97 6.40 -1.90
C LYS A 707 24.88 6.83 -3.05
N LEU A 708 24.32 7.39 -4.12
CA LEU A 708 25.08 7.90 -5.26
C LEU A 708 25.94 9.11 -4.84
N SER A 709 25.35 10.06 -4.11
CA SER A 709 26.04 11.22 -3.55
C SER A 709 27.11 10.82 -2.53
N GLY A 710 26.84 9.84 -1.69
CA GLY A 710 27.81 9.25 -0.76
C GLY A 710 28.98 8.58 -1.47
N ALA A 711 28.71 7.81 -2.53
CA ALA A 711 29.75 7.18 -3.34
C ALA A 711 30.59 8.22 -4.10
N ILE A 712 29.96 9.26 -4.66
CA ILE A 712 30.64 10.39 -5.31
C ILE A 712 31.53 11.13 -4.29
N SER A 713 31.03 11.36 -3.08
CA SER A 713 31.77 12.02 -2.00
C SER A 713 32.96 11.18 -1.52
N GLN A 714 32.79 9.86 -1.35
CA GLN A 714 33.91 8.97 -1.02
C GLN A 714 34.96 8.91 -2.15
N LEU A 715 34.52 8.93 -3.41
CA LEU A 715 35.41 8.97 -4.56
C LEU A 715 36.17 10.30 -4.59
N ALA A 716 35.50 11.43 -4.34
CA ALA A 716 36.10 12.76 -4.25
C ALA A 716 37.10 12.85 -3.09
N GLN A 717 36.77 12.31 -1.91
CA GLN A 717 37.67 12.26 -0.76
C GLN A 717 38.89 11.36 -1.02
N LYS A 718 38.72 10.20 -1.68
CA LYS A 718 39.84 9.32 -2.03
C LYS A 718 40.74 9.93 -3.11
N ILE A 719 40.17 10.60 -4.12
CA ILE A 719 40.93 11.35 -5.12
C ILE A 719 41.69 12.48 -4.43
N GLY A 720 41.03 13.23 -3.55
CA GLY A 720 41.64 14.29 -2.74
C GLY A 720 42.76 13.78 -1.84
N HIS A 721 42.58 12.65 -1.16
CA HIS A 721 43.60 12.04 -0.31
C HIS A 721 44.77 11.48 -1.12
N ASN A 722 44.52 10.84 -2.26
CA ASN A 722 45.58 10.36 -3.15
C ASN A 722 46.36 11.51 -3.77
N LEU A 723 45.69 12.59 -4.19
CA LEU A 723 46.31 13.81 -4.67
C LEU A 723 47.15 14.45 -3.58
N THR A 724 46.62 14.58 -2.36
CA THR A 724 47.33 15.12 -1.19
C THR A 724 48.51 14.24 -0.81
N THR A 725 48.39 12.92 -0.91
CA THR A 725 49.48 11.97 -0.63
C THR A 725 50.57 12.04 -1.70
N LEU A 726 50.21 12.15 -2.99
CA LEU A 726 51.15 12.37 -4.09
C LEU A 726 51.84 13.74 -3.97
N GLN A 727 51.09 14.78 -3.59
CA GLN A 727 51.61 16.12 -3.32
C GLN A 727 52.56 16.10 -2.12
N THR A 728 52.18 15.41 -1.05
CA THR A 728 53.01 15.25 0.15
C THR A 728 54.24 14.40 -0.14
N GLN A 729 54.13 13.35 -0.95
CA GLN A 729 55.28 12.55 -1.39
C GLN A 729 56.19 13.32 -2.33
N SER A 730 55.64 14.11 -3.25
CA SER A 730 56.41 15.02 -4.12
C SER A 730 57.14 16.07 -3.27
N ASN A 731 56.44 16.72 -2.34
CA ASN A 731 57.01 17.69 -1.42
C ASN A 731 58.03 17.05 -0.46
N LYS A 732 57.80 15.80 -0.03
CA LYS A 732 58.72 15.02 0.81
C LYS A 732 59.94 14.56 0.02
N MET A 733 59.79 14.24 -1.26
CA MET A 733 60.89 13.89 -2.16
C MET A 733 61.72 15.12 -2.53
N LEU A 734 61.08 16.28 -2.71
CA LEU A 734 61.73 17.59 -2.88
C LEU A 734 62.47 18.02 -1.62
N SER A 735 61.85 17.89 -0.44
CA SER A 735 62.51 18.18 0.85
C SER A 735 63.55 17.13 1.25
N GLN A 736 63.42 15.87 0.83
CA GLN A 736 64.48 14.85 0.95
C GLN A 736 65.63 15.11 -0.03
N GLN A 737 65.38 15.62 -1.23
CA GLN A 737 66.45 16.07 -2.14
C GLN A 737 67.19 17.29 -1.57
N MET A 738 66.46 18.27 -1.03
CA MET A 738 67.06 19.41 -0.32
C MET A 738 67.79 18.99 0.96
N ALA A 739 67.24 18.04 1.72
CA ALA A 739 67.87 17.50 2.93
C ALA A 739 69.07 16.62 2.58
N CYS A 740 69.07 15.81 1.53
CA CYS A 740 70.25 15.04 1.10
C CYS A 740 71.38 15.96 0.62
N ALA A 741 71.07 17.04 -0.11
CA ALA A 741 72.04 18.07 -0.48
C ALA A 741 72.65 18.75 0.77
N ASN A 742 71.81 19.11 1.76
CA ASN A 742 72.27 19.69 3.03
C ASN A 742 73.01 18.69 3.94
N HIS A 743 72.60 17.42 3.96
CA HIS A 743 73.17 16.38 4.81
C HIS A 743 74.50 15.85 4.26
N GLU A 744 74.74 15.95 2.95
CA GLU A 744 76.05 15.67 2.33
C GLU A 744 77.06 16.80 2.61
N GLN A 745 76.58 18.05 2.65
CA GLN A 745 77.36 19.22 3.07
C GLN A 745 77.70 19.16 4.57
N MET A 746 76.72 18.82 5.41
CA MET A 746 76.87 18.66 6.86
C MET A 746 77.66 17.40 7.25
N ARG A 747 77.59 16.30 6.46
CA ARG A 747 78.41 15.09 6.64
C ARG A 747 79.90 15.36 6.38
N LYS A 748 80.22 16.24 5.43
CA LYS A 748 81.61 16.68 5.19
C LYS A 748 82.15 17.53 6.34
N GLU A 749 81.30 18.32 7.00
CA GLU A 749 81.67 19.11 8.18
C GLU A 749 81.80 18.25 9.46
N ILE A 750 80.86 17.32 9.72
CA ILE A 750 80.86 16.46 10.91
C ILE A 750 81.98 15.40 10.90
N GLN A 751 82.43 14.93 9.73
CA GLN A 751 83.58 14.00 9.66
C GLN A 751 84.92 14.60 10.11
N THR A 752 84.99 15.93 10.29
CA THR A 752 86.20 16.61 10.75
C THR A 752 86.25 16.84 12.27
N LEU A 753 85.14 16.63 13.00
CA LEU A 753 85.01 17.04 14.41
C LEU A 753 84.12 16.06 15.23
N ALA A 754 84.69 14.97 15.78
CA ALA A 754 84.44 14.49 17.18
C ALA A 754 84.80 13.00 17.43
N PRO A 755 85.31 12.63 18.65
CA PRO A 755 85.82 11.28 18.97
C PRO A 755 84.85 10.34 19.74
N LYS A 756 85.26 9.06 19.81
CA LYS A 756 84.49 7.81 20.04
C LYS A 756 83.73 7.57 21.37
N LYS A 757 83.66 8.46 22.35
CA LYS A 757 83.23 8.06 23.72
C LYS A 757 81.74 8.15 24.06
N ASP A 758 80.90 8.77 23.23
CA ASP A 758 79.47 8.97 23.52
C ASP A 758 78.52 8.03 22.77
N ARG A 759 79.04 6.97 22.14
CA ARG A 759 78.25 6.09 21.26
C ARG A 759 77.34 5.10 21.98
N ASP A 760 77.53 4.84 23.27
CA ASP A 760 76.84 3.75 23.97
C ASP A 760 75.56 4.20 24.70
N GLN A 761 75.26 5.49 24.77
CA GLN A 761 74.06 5.98 25.48
C GLN A 761 72.81 6.08 24.58
N PHE A 762 72.95 5.95 23.26
CA PHE A 762 71.86 6.21 22.30
C PHE A 762 71.08 4.97 21.83
N ARG A 763 71.29 3.80 22.46
CA ARG A 763 70.67 2.53 22.03
C ARG A 763 69.32 2.21 22.69
N ALA A 764 68.80 3.11 23.52
CA ALA A 764 67.55 2.91 24.27
C ALA A 764 66.45 3.90 23.83
N SER A 765 65.93 3.78 22.61
CA SER A 765 64.54 4.16 22.27
C SER A 765 64.23 3.86 20.80
N SER A 766 63.32 2.93 20.54
CA SER A 766 62.80 2.59 19.20
C SER A 766 61.26 2.58 19.21
N PRO A 767 60.56 2.97 18.12
CA PRO A 767 59.17 3.42 18.14
C PRO A 767 58.09 2.31 18.01
N PHE A 768 58.35 1.08 18.49
CA PHE A 768 57.43 -0.06 18.34
C PHE A 768 56.46 -0.28 19.52
N THR A 769 56.36 0.67 20.46
CA THR A 769 55.68 0.48 21.76
C THR A 769 54.37 1.29 21.92
N LYS A 770 53.58 1.52 20.87
CA LYS A 770 52.44 2.48 20.94
C LYS A 770 51.03 1.89 21.00
N MET A 771 50.86 0.57 21.08
CA MET A 771 49.53 -0.07 21.18
C MET A 771 49.37 -0.93 22.45
N GLN A 772 50.21 -0.69 23.45
CA GLN A 772 50.25 -1.44 24.71
C GLN A 772 50.06 -0.56 25.96
N THR A 773 49.86 0.75 25.77
CA THR A 773 49.67 1.71 26.86
C THR A 773 48.18 1.91 27.10
N SER A 774 47.70 1.49 28.27
CA SER A 774 46.38 1.84 28.79
C SER A 774 46.44 3.19 29.51
N TYR A 775 45.33 3.93 29.48
CA TYR A 775 45.19 5.24 30.13
C TYR A 775 44.10 5.18 31.20
N ARG A 776 44.26 5.92 32.29
CA ARG A 776 43.24 5.91 33.36
C ARG A 776 41.97 6.64 32.94
N ALA A 777 42.12 7.68 32.14
CA ALA A 777 41.04 8.45 31.54
C ALA A 777 41.47 9.02 30.19
N CYS A 778 40.51 9.34 29.33
CA CYS A 778 40.77 10.00 28.05
C CYS A 778 41.52 11.34 28.20
N LYS A 779 41.38 12.04 29.32
CA LYS A 779 42.10 13.30 29.61
C LYS A 779 43.62 13.12 29.67
N GLU A 780 44.09 11.93 30.07
CA GLU A 780 45.52 11.59 30.25
C GLU A 780 46.20 11.16 28.94
N GLU A 781 45.47 10.94 27.85
CA GLU A 781 46.04 10.55 26.55
C GLU A 781 46.76 11.77 25.89
N PRO A 782 48.08 11.70 25.67
CA PRO A 782 48.89 12.85 25.28
C PRO A 782 48.78 13.22 23.81
N SER A 783 48.34 12.31 22.92
CA SER A 783 48.29 12.58 21.48
C SER A 783 47.28 13.64 21.08
N LYS A 784 46.24 13.87 21.91
CA LYS A 784 45.10 14.77 21.61
C LYS A 784 44.40 14.44 20.28
N VAL A 785 44.46 13.18 19.85
CA VAL A 785 43.76 12.68 18.65
C VAL A 785 42.51 11.92 19.08
N SER A 786 41.35 12.24 18.50
CA SER A 786 40.13 11.46 18.77
C SER A 786 40.25 10.05 18.20
N GLY A 787 39.79 9.04 18.94
CA GLY A 787 39.89 7.65 18.51
C GLY A 787 39.71 6.63 19.63
N LYS A 788 40.03 5.38 19.30
CA LYS A 788 39.92 4.24 20.21
C LYS A 788 41.18 4.10 21.05
N TYR A 789 41.00 4.01 22.37
CA TYR A 789 42.09 3.84 23.32
C TYR A 789 41.72 2.77 24.36
N LEU A 790 42.73 2.11 24.93
CA LEU A 790 42.54 1.23 26.07
C LEU A 790 42.43 2.06 27.34
N ILE A 791 41.28 1.99 28.00
CA ILE A 791 40.98 2.68 29.24
C ILE A 791 41.06 1.68 30.40
N GLN A 792 41.79 2.06 31.44
CA GLN A 792 42.02 1.25 32.63
C GLN A 792 41.99 2.15 33.88
N PRO A 793 40.80 2.35 34.50
CA PRO A 793 40.61 3.33 35.58
C PRO A 793 41.55 3.11 36.78
N THR A 794 41.75 1.87 37.19
CA THR A 794 42.73 1.47 38.20
C THR A 794 43.63 0.34 37.71
N ALA A 795 44.81 0.19 38.30
CA ALA A 795 45.81 -0.82 37.87
C ALA A 795 45.31 -2.28 37.99
N ASN A 796 44.28 -2.53 38.79
CA ASN A 796 43.71 -3.87 39.00
C ASN A 796 42.53 -4.15 38.05
N ASP A 797 42.07 -3.16 37.29
CA ASP A 797 40.95 -3.31 36.38
C ASP A 797 41.37 -3.92 35.05
N GLU A 798 40.52 -4.74 34.46
CA GLU A 798 40.70 -5.15 33.06
C GLU A 798 40.52 -3.95 32.13
N PRO A 799 41.51 -3.62 31.28
CA PRO A 799 41.40 -2.56 30.29
C PRO A 799 40.27 -2.83 29.30
N PHE A 800 39.55 -1.78 28.91
CA PHE A 800 38.49 -1.85 27.92
C PHE A 800 38.72 -0.81 26.82
N VAL A 801 38.18 -1.05 25.62
CA VAL A 801 38.29 -0.09 24.52
C VAL A 801 37.24 0.99 24.69
N GLY A 802 37.67 2.23 24.85
CA GLY A 802 36.81 3.42 24.88
C GLY A 802 37.09 4.35 23.71
N TYR A 803 36.07 5.10 23.28
CA TYR A 803 36.25 6.18 22.32
C TYR A 803 36.54 7.49 23.06
N CYS A 804 37.75 8.01 22.86
CA CYS A 804 38.14 9.30 23.40
C CYS A 804 37.91 10.42 22.37
N GLU A 805 37.06 11.38 22.70
CA GLU A 805 36.92 12.63 21.95
C GLU A 805 37.92 13.67 22.51
N GLN A 806 38.93 13.98 21.70
CA GLN A 806 40.03 14.88 22.06
C GLN A 806 39.95 16.24 21.38
N THR A 807 39.15 16.38 20.32
CA THR A 807 39.15 17.58 19.48
C THR A 807 38.03 18.56 19.82
N ARG A 808 36.92 18.06 20.38
CA ARG A 808 35.75 18.88 20.73
C ARG A 808 35.67 19.15 22.24
N PHE A 809 35.07 20.28 22.61
CA PHE A 809 34.81 20.68 24.01
C PHE A 809 36.05 20.64 24.93
N GLY A 810 37.24 20.95 24.41
CA GLY A 810 38.51 20.92 25.15
C GLY A 810 39.14 19.54 25.31
N GLY A 811 38.56 18.50 24.70
CA GLY A 811 39.10 17.15 24.68
C GLY A 811 39.05 16.44 26.03
N GLY A 812 39.53 15.18 26.04
CA GLY A 812 39.57 14.33 27.21
C GLY A 812 38.25 13.62 27.56
N TRP A 813 37.31 13.57 26.62
CA TRP A 813 35.98 13.00 26.83
C TRP A 813 35.94 11.51 26.51
N LEU A 814 35.41 10.69 27.41
CA LEU A 814 35.07 9.30 27.16
C LEU A 814 33.60 9.22 26.73
N VAL A 815 33.35 8.82 25.49
CA VAL A 815 31.99 8.61 24.97
C VAL A 815 31.47 7.27 25.48
N PHE A 816 30.28 7.27 26.10
CA PHE A 816 29.66 6.06 26.63
C PHE A 816 28.31 5.70 26.00
N GLN A 817 27.72 6.61 25.24
CA GLN A 817 26.56 6.36 24.40
C GLN A 817 26.69 7.19 23.11
N HIS A 818 26.36 6.60 21.97
CA HIS A 818 26.30 7.30 20.69
C HIS A 818 25.17 6.73 19.81
N ARG A 819 24.25 7.58 19.36
CA ARG A 819 23.13 7.31 18.45
C ARG A 819 23.12 8.31 17.31
N PHE A 820 22.99 7.86 16.07
CA PHE A 820 22.95 8.72 14.88
C PHE A 820 22.34 8.09 13.63
N ASN A 821 21.99 6.79 13.64
CA ASN A 821 21.50 6.10 12.44
C ASN A 821 20.55 4.91 12.70
N GLY A 822 20.31 4.51 13.95
CA GLY A 822 19.42 3.40 14.30
C GLY A 822 19.95 2.01 13.90
N SER A 823 21.24 1.88 13.60
CA SER A 823 21.86 0.61 13.22
C SER A 823 21.95 -0.41 14.37
N VAL A 824 21.82 0.05 15.62
CA VAL A 824 21.86 -0.80 16.81
C VAL A 824 20.54 -0.65 17.56
N ASP A 825 19.92 -1.79 17.90
CA ASP A 825 18.74 -1.82 18.77
C ASP A 825 19.16 -1.52 20.23
N PHE A 826 18.48 -0.57 20.87
CA PHE A 826 18.69 -0.19 22.28
C PHE A 826 17.59 -0.72 23.22
N TYR A 827 16.57 -1.43 22.72
CA TYR A 827 15.56 -2.10 23.54
C TYR A 827 16.07 -3.45 24.09
N ARG A 828 17.14 -3.37 24.89
CA ARG A 828 17.95 -4.49 25.37
C ARG A 828 17.66 -4.86 26.82
N ASN A 829 18.10 -6.06 27.21
CA ASN A 829 17.92 -6.59 28.56
C ASN A 829 18.98 -6.05 29.55
N TRP A 830 18.85 -6.38 30.83
CA TRP A 830 19.74 -5.94 31.91
C TRP A 830 21.20 -6.31 31.67
N ILE A 831 21.45 -7.57 31.27
CA ILE A 831 22.80 -8.09 31.10
C ILE A 831 23.52 -7.38 29.95
N GLU A 832 22.80 -7.08 28.86
CA GLU A 832 23.34 -6.32 27.73
C GLU A 832 23.68 -4.87 28.14
N TYR A 833 22.79 -4.17 28.86
CA TYR A 833 23.08 -2.83 29.37
C TYR A 833 24.21 -2.81 30.41
N ARG A 834 24.33 -3.88 31.20
CA ARG A 834 25.43 -4.07 32.14
C ARG A 834 26.78 -4.15 31.42
N ASN A 835 26.88 -5.05 30.44
CA ASN A 835 28.12 -5.40 29.78
C ASN A 835 28.51 -4.42 28.65
N GLY A 836 27.53 -3.76 28.03
CA GLY A 836 27.72 -2.94 26.84
C GLY A 836 27.36 -3.67 25.55
N PHE A 837 27.01 -2.91 24.52
CA PHE A 837 26.64 -3.42 23.19
C PHE A 837 26.91 -2.39 22.09
N GLY A 838 26.93 -2.85 20.84
CA GLY A 838 27.28 -2.03 19.68
C GLY A 838 28.79 -1.94 19.45
N SER A 839 29.22 -0.98 18.63
CA SER A 839 30.63 -0.77 18.30
C SER A 839 31.03 0.69 18.51
N VAL A 840 32.21 0.91 19.11
CA VAL A 840 32.81 2.24 19.25
C VAL A 840 33.11 2.94 17.91
N ASP A 841 33.07 2.21 16.79
CA ASP A 841 33.14 2.77 15.43
C ASP A 841 31.76 3.16 14.86
N GLY A 842 30.67 2.93 15.60
CA GLY A 842 29.27 3.15 15.19
C GLY A 842 28.38 3.61 16.35
N GLU A 843 27.14 3.11 16.39
CA GLU A 843 26.25 3.28 17.56
C GLU A 843 26.62 2.27 18.64
N PHE A 844 26.62 2.71 19.90
CA PHE A 844 26.97 1.82 21.02
C PHE A 844 26.49 2.36 22.37
N TRP A 845 26.43 1.42 23.31
CA TRP A 845 26.36 1.64 24.74
C TRP A 845 27.59 0.99 25.40
N LEU A 846 28.38 1.76 26.15
CA LEU A 846 29.65 1.29 26.71
C LEU A 846 29.49 0.18 27.74
N GLY A 847 28.36 0.13 28.44
CA GLY A 847 28.12 -0.79 29.55
C GLY A 847 28.12 -0.08 30.91
N LEU A 848 27.11 -0.38 31.73
CA LEU A 848 26.95 0.20 33.07
C LEU A 848 28.09 -0.19 34.00
N GLU A 849 28.66 -1.39 33.88
CA GLU A 849 29.77 -1.81 34.74
C GLU A 849 31.04 -1.01 34.44
N HIS A 850 31.34 -0.78 33.15
CA HIS A 850 32.43 0.10 32.74
C HIS A 850 32.19 1.54 33.22
N LEU A 851 30.96 2.05 33.10
CA LEU A 851 30.60 3.40 33.53
C LEU A 851 30.68 3.57 35.06
N HIS A 852 30.24 2.58 35.83
CA HIS A 852 30.34 2.55 37.29
C HIS A 852 31.80 2.56 37.73
N ARG A 853 32.63 1.70 37.12
CA ARG A 853 34.06 1.63 37.41
C ARG A 853 34.77 2.95 37.14
N VAL A 854 34.46 3.61 36.04
CA VAL A 854 35.02 4.94 35.72
C VAL A 854 34.55 5.98 36.73
N THR A 855 33.25 6.11 36.98
CA THR A 855 32.67 7.18 37.81
C THR A 855 32.77 6.96 39.33
N SER A 856 33.14 5.75 39.77
CA SER A 856 33.36 5.43 41.18
C SER A 856 34.71 5.91 41.69
N THR A 857 35.72 5.95 40.82
CA THR A 857 37.12 6.25 41.17
C THR A 857 37.41 7.74 41.31
N ARG A 858 36.80 8.58 40.47
CA ARG A 858 37.05 10.03 40.41
C ARG A 858 35.76 10.79 40.07
N SER A 859 35.82 12.12 40.16
CA SER A 859 34.71 13.00 39.78
C SER A 859 34.71 13.22 38.28
N TYR A 860 33.55 13.01 37.64
CA TYR A 860 33.36 13.21 36.21
C TYR A 860 32.26 14.24 35.96
N GLU A 861 32.45 15.10 34.98
CA GLU A 861 31.37 15.90 34.39
C GLU A 861 30.73 15.13 33.22
N LEU A 862 29.47 15.44 32.92
CA LEU A 862 28.70 14.84 31.84
C LEU A 862 28.34 15.90 30.79
N LEU A 863 28.52 15.56 29.51
CA LEU A 863 28.03 16.31 28.38
C LEU A 863 27.16 15.41 27.50
N ILE A 864 25.98 15.90 27.16
CA ILE A 864 25.01 15.26 26.26
C ILE A 864 24.80 16.20 25.08
N GLU A 865 25.11 15.73 23.88
CA GLU A 865 24.81 16.39 22.62
C GLU A 865 23.55 15.78 22.01
N LEU A 866 22.69 16.62 21.42
CA LEU A 866 21.42 16.22 20.83
C LEU A 866 21.23 16.97 19.49
N GLU A 867 20.69 16.29 18.49
CA GLU A 867 20.25 16.90 17.23
C GLU A 867 18.90 16.31 16.83
N ASP A 868 17.95 17.15 16.39
CA ASP A 868 16.69 16.68 15.82
C ASP A 868 16.81 16.38 14.30
N PHE A 869 15.78 15.77 13.71
CA PHE A 869 15.77 15.42 12.28
C PHE A 869 15.76 16.64 11.34
N GLU A 870 15.58 17.85 11.87
CA GLU A 870 15.68 19.11 11.12
C GLU A 870 17.12 19.67 11.14
N GLY A 871 18.03 19.05 11.90
CA GLY A 871 19.43 19.48 12.06
C GLY A 871 19.64 20.51 13.17
N ASN A 872 18.65 20.73 14.06
CA ASN A 872 18.83 21.65 15.17
C ASN A 872 19.65 21.00 16.28
N TYR A 873 20.80 21.61 16.59
CA TYR A 873 21.74 21.10 17.58
C TYR A 873 21.57 21.79 18.94
N ILE A 874 21.47 21.00 20.01
CA ILE A 874 21.40 21.45 21.40
C ILE A 874 22.29 20.57 22.30
N TYR A 875 22.56 21.04 23.53
CA TYR A 875 23.33 20.25 24.49
C TYR A 875 22.91 20.49 25.94
N ALA A 876 23.22 19.51 26.79
CA ALA A 876 23.07 19.57 28.24
C ALA A 876 24.37 19.13 28.92
N ARG A 877 24.85 19.90 29.90
CA ARG A 877 26.09 19.64 30.64
C ARG A 877 25.85 19.70 32.13
N TYR A 878 26.42 18.74 32.86
CA TYR A 878 26.31 18.65 34.32
C TYR A 878 27.71 18.57 34.95
N SER A 879 27.93 19.36 36.00
CA SER A 879 29.26 19.48 36.63
C SER A 879 29.73 18.22 37.38
N GLU A 880 28.82 17.29 37.67
CA GLU A 880 29.11 15.99 38.29
C GLU A 880 28.19 14.93 37.69
N PHE A 881 28.71 13.71 37.54
CA PHE A 881 27.98 12.52 37.11
C PHE A 881 28.58 11.28 37.79
N LYS A 882 27.75 10.51 38.49
CA LYS A 882 28.16 9.23 39.12
C LYS A 882 26.99 8.28 39.21
N ILE A 883 27.25 7.02 38.89
CA ILE A 883 26.29 5.92 39.04
C ILE A 883 26.71 4.94 40.15
N GLY A 884 25.73 4.28 40.75
CA GLY A 884 25.92 3.22 41.75
C GLY A 884 26.46 1.92 41.15
N SER A 885 26.76 0.94 41.99
CA SER A 885 27.14 -0.40 41.54
C SER A 885 25.92 -1.22 41.08
N GLU A 886 26.13 -2.42 40.54
CA GLU A 886 25.03 -3.33 40.20
C GLU A 886 24.14 -3.66 41.43
N ALA A 887 24.74 -3.76 42.63
CA ALA A 887 24.00 -3.98 43.87
C ALA A 887 23.07 -2.79 44.21
N GLU A 888 23.47 -1.58 43.81
CA GLU A 888 22.67 -0.36 43.91
C GLU A 888 21.81 -0.12 42.66
N GLN A 889 21.61 -1.13 41.80
CA GLN A 889 20.86 -1.04 40.53
C GLN A 889 21.35 0.09 39.63
N TYR A 890 22.66 0.38 39.64
CA TYR A 890 23.29 1.47 38.89
C TYR A 890 22.63 2.84 39.09
N ARG A 891 22.05 3.09 40.27
CA ARG A 891 21.36 4.34 40.61
C ARG A 891 22.12 5.59 40.18
N LEU A 892 21.45 6.61 39.63
CA LEU A 892 22.04 7.91 39.30
C LEU A 892 22.36 8.71 40.58
N LYS A 893 23.49 8.42 41.22
CA LYS A 893 23.86 8.93 42.56
C LYS A 893 24.22 10.40 42.59
N LYS A 894 24.95 10.88 41.58
CA LYS A 894 25.34 12.30 41.50
C LYS A 894 25.00 12.86 40.14
N LEU A 895 24.38 14.03 40.18
CA LEU A 895 24.17 14.91 39.04
C LEU A 895 24.39 16.34 39.55
N GLY A 896 25.39 17.01 38.98
CA GLY A 896 25.85 18.34 39.38
C GLY A 896 24.99 19.48 38.83
N THR A 897 25.54 20.69 38.84
CA THR A 897 24.85 21.88 38.33
C THR A 897 24.69 21.78 36.81
N TYR A 898 23.46 21.99 36.33
CA TYR A 898 23.11 22.02 34.91
C TYR A 898 23.58 23.31 34.22
N THR A 899 24.07 23.17 32.98
CA THR A 899 24.27 24.25 32.01
C THR A 899 23.97 23.71 30.61
N GLY A 900 23.44 24.50 29.69
CA GLY A 900 23.18 24.04 28.32
C GLY A 900 22.07 24.79 27.63
N THR A 901 21.76 24.35 26.41
CA THR A 901 20.68 24.90 25.56
C THR A 901 19.45 24.01 25.50
N ALA A 902 19.53 22.76 25.98
CA ALA A 902 18.44 21.78 25.88
C ALA A 902 17.36 21.85 26.98
N ASN A 903 17.46 22.82 27.90
CA ASN A 903 16.80 22.81 29.22
C ASN A 903 17.14 21.55 30.07
N ASP A 904 16.89 21.61 31.39
CA ASP A 904 17.27 20.53 32.31
C ASP A 904 16.22 19.41 32.32
N GLY A 905 16.45 18.38 31.49
CA GLY A 905 15.65 17.16 31.48
C GLY A 905 16.13 16.07 32.44
N LEU A 906 17.41 16.03 32.81
CA LEU A 906 17.99 14.87 33.50
C LEU A 906 17.87 14.95 35.03
N THR A 907 17.70 16.15 35.60
CA THR A 907 17.48 16.31 37.05
C THR A 907 16.25 15.54 37.55
N TYR A 908 15.23 15.35 36.71
CA TYR A 908 14.06 14.53 37.02
C TYR A 908 14.39 13.06 37.33
N HIS A 909 15.51 12.57 36.78
CA HIS A 909 15.98 11.19 36.91
C HIS A 909 17.01 11.02 38.05
N LYS A 910 17.36 12.09 38.75
CA LYS A 910 18.36 12.06 39.82
C LYS A 910 17.89 11.18 40.97
N GLY A 911 18.74 10.23 41.37
CA GLY A 911 18.47 9.30 42.45
C GLY A 911 17.67 8.06 42.06
N MET A 912 17.22 7.94 40.80
CA MET A 912 16.51 6.75 40.31
C MET A 912 17.48 5.63 39.95
N GLU A 913 17.05 4.39 40.14
CA GLU A 913 17.68 3.16 39.66
C GLU A 913 17.56 3.01 38.14
N PHE A 914 18.46 2.24 37.53
CA PHE A 914 18.37 1.92 36.12
C PHE A 914 17.32 0.82 35.90
N THR A 915 16.50 0.94 34.86
CA THR A 915 15.39 0.03 34.55
C THR A 915 15.46 -0.44 33.10
N THR A 916 15.32 -1.75 32.89
CA THR A 916 15.26 -2.42 31.57
C THR A 916 13.97 -3.22 31.43
N LYS A 917 13.66 -3.68 30.21
CA LYS A 917 12.43 -4.45 29.94
C LYS A 917 12.25 -5.68 30.84
N ASP A 918 13.35 -6.30 31.24
CA ASP A 918 13.42 -7.50 32.06
C ASP A 918 13.72 -7.24 33.55
N ARG A 919 13.93 -5.97 33.93
CA ARG A 919 14.25 -5.59 35.32
C ARG A 919 13.66 -4.22 35.64
N ASP A 920 12.48 -4.25 36.25
CA ASP A 920 11.77 -3.07 36.73
C ASP A 920 12.35 -2.59 38.07
N ASN A 921 13.02 -1.43 38.04
CA ASN A 921 13.49 -0.73 39.22
C ASN A 921 12.99 0.73 39.23
N ASP A 922 11.95 1.07 38.46
CA ASP A 922 11.54 2.46 38.32
C ASP A 922 10.57 2.91 39.44
N GLY A 923 10.22 4.20 39.43
CA GLY A 923 9.38 4.80 40.45
C GLY A 923 7.89 4.60 40.22
N HIS A 924 7.48 3.94 39.13
CA HIS A 924 6.08 3.76 38.78
C HIS A 924 5.47 2.55 39.50
N ILE A 925 4.30 2.73 40.10
CA ILE A 925 3.73 1.76 41.06
C ILE A 925 3.23 0.46 40.39
N SER A 926 2.83 0.53 39.12
CA SER A 926 2.07 -0.56 38.47
C SER A 926 2.52 -0.90 37.04
N LYS A 927 3.63 -0.34 36.57
CA LYS A 927 4.09 -0.49 35.19
C LYS A 927 5.60 -0.39 35.12
N ASN A 928 6.21 -1.18 34.24
CA ASN A 928 7.61 -1.02 33.89
C ASN A 928 7.74 0.02 32.77
N CYS A 929 8.30 1.18 33.10
CA CYS A 929 8.52 2.28 32.16
C CYS A 929 9.40 1.87 30.98
N ALA A 930 10.32 0.91 31.16
CA ALA A 930 11.15 0.44 30.05
C ALA A 930 10.34 -0.28 28.98
N GLU A 931 9.29 -1.04 29.35
CA GLU A 931 8.41 -1.72 28.39
C GLU A 931 7.50 -0.72 27.65
N ASP A 932 6.90 0.23 28.38
CA ASP A 932 6.01 1.24 27.81
C ASP A 932 6.76 2.19 26.86
N CYS A 933 7.97 2.61 27.24
CA CYS A 933 8.75 3.62 26.52
C CYS A 933 9.80 3.01 25.57
N ARG A 934 9.86 1.68 25.46
CA ARG A 934 10.73 0.92 24.54
C ARG A 934 12.21 1.32 24.60
N GLY A 935 12.74 1.55 25.80
CA GLY A 935 14.13 1.90 26.04
C GLY A 935 14.54 1.60 27.48
N ALA A 936 15.83 1.74 27.83
CA ALA A 936 16.30 1.56 29.20
C ALA A 936 16.95 2.82 29.74
N TRP A 937 16.59 3.20 30.97
CA TRP A 937 17.02 4.46 31.55
C TRP A 937 16.91 4.47 33.07
N TRP A 938 17.38 5.54 33.71
CA TRP A 938 17.10 5.84 35.12
C TRP A 938 15.68 6.39 35.28
N TYR A 939 14.67 5.57 34.96
CA TYR A 939 13.27 6.02 34.92
C TYR A 939 12.73 6.38 36.30
N ASN A 940 11.86 7.39 36.33
CA ASN A 940 11.05 7.72 37.50
C ASN A 940 9.61 7.25 37.22
N ALA A 941 8.67 8.13 36.86
CA ALA A 941 7.32 7.75 36.43
C ALA A 941 6.82 8.63 35.26
N CYS A 942 7.22 8.42 34.01
CA CYS A 942 8.29 7.55 33.54
C CYS A 942 9.55 8.35 33.17
N PHE A 943 9.44 9.35 32.28
CA PHE A 943 10.63 10.08 31.83
C PHE A 943 10.38 11.52 31.38
N ASN A 944 11.42 12.34 31.54
CA ASN A 944 11.62 13.57 30.76
C ASN A 944 12.69 13.37 29.66
N VAL A 945 13.53 12.33 29.80
CA VAL A 945 14.60 11.98 28.87
C VAL A 945 14.57 10.49 28.59
N ASN A 946 14.57 10.11 27.31
CA ASN A 946 14.57 8.72 26.86
C ASN A 946 15.53 8.52 25.67
N LEU A 947 16.85 8.69 25.89
CA LEU A 947 17.85 8.66 24.81
C LEU A 947 18.18 7.25 24.28
N ASN A 948 17.67 6.24 24.97
CA ASN A 948 17.95 4.83 24.72
C ASN A 948 16.73 4.10 24.14
N ALA A 949 15.76 4.83 23.61
CA ALA A 949 14.59 4.25 22.95
C ALA A 949 14.77 4.10 21.43
N LEU A 950 13.66 3.83 20.73
CA LEU A 950 13.65 3.51 19.31
C LEU A 950 14.11 4.70 18.48
N TYR A 951 14.98 4.44 17.52
CA TYR A 951 15.46 5.45 16.59
C TYR A 951 14.42 5.65 15.48
N ASN A 952 13.55 6.64 15.63
CA ASN A 952 12.51 6.97 14.64
C ASN A 952 12.25 8.49 14.59
N ASN A 953 11.84 8.97 13.42
CA ASN A 953 11.43 10.36 13.22
C ASN A 953 9.92 10.51 13.43
N THR A 954 9.47 10.27 14.66
CA THR A 954 8.06 10.36 15.04
C THR A 954 7.91 11.17 16.32
N GLU A 955 6.72 11.74 16.53
CA GLU A 955 6.33 12.31 17.81
C GLU A 955 5.69 11.21 18.67
N ASP A 956 6.53 10.41 19.35
CA ASP A 956 6.12 9.25 20.14
C ASP A 956 7.00 9.15 21.39
N ALA A 957 6.40 8.84 22.55
CA ALA A 957 7.13 8.59 23.79
C ALA A 957 8.11 7.40 23.70
N LYS A 958 7.94 6.52 22.69
CA LYS A 958 8.84 5.42 22.36
C LYS A 958 10.02 5.82 21.48
N ALA A 959 10.10 7.08 21.05
CA ALA A 959 11.21 7.64 20.29
C ALA A 959 12.37 8.07 21.21
N ILE A 960 13.53 8.37 20.61
CA ILE A 960 14.63 9.06 21.30
C ILE A 960 14.19 10.48 21.64
N VAL A 961 13.84 10.75 22.91
CA VAL A 961 13.21 12.03 23.31
C VAL A 961 14.00 12.77 24.38
N TRP A 962 14.04 14.09 24.23
CA TRP A 962 14.35 15.05 25.29
C TRP A 962 13.18 16.01 25.47
N TYR A 963 12.26 15.70 26.39
CA TYR A 963 10.96 16.38 26.50
C TYR A 963 11.11 17.88 26.78
N MET A 964 12.07 18.27 27.62
CA MET A 964 12.28 19.67 28.00
C MET A 964 12.78 20.58 26.87
N TYR A 965 13.12 20.03 25.69
CA TYR A 965 13.56 20.80 24.54
C TYR A 965 12.38 21.50 23.84
N LYS A 966 11.40 20.73 23.36
CA LYS A 966 10.22 21.23 22.61
C LYS A 966 8.90 21.07 23.39
N SER A 967 8.95 20.60 24.63
CA SER A 967 7.76 20.19 25.42
C SER A 967 6.91 19.15 24.68
N SER A 968 7.57 18.32 23.87
CA SER A 968 6.97 17.33 22.97
C SER A 968 7.75 16.01 23.01
N TYR A 969 7.16 14.97 22.44
CA TYR A 969 7.82 13.67 22.25
C TYR A 969 8.50 13.55 20.88
N THR A 970 9.02 14.66 20.36
CA THR A 970 9.70 14.68 19.05
C THR A 970 10.97 13.83 19.09
N GLY A 971 11.07 12.85 18.19
CA GLY A 971 12.24 12.00 18.02
C GLY A 971 13.51 12.78 17.61
N LEU A 972 14.65 12.38 18.17
CA LEU A 972 15.97 12.96 17.89
C LEU A 972 16.77 12.09 16.92
N ALA A 973 17.46 12.74 15.98
CA ALA A 973 18.30 12.11 14.97
C ALA A 973 19.72 11.81 15.47
N TYR A 974 20.19 12.51 16.51
CA TYR A 974 21.51 12.32 17.06
C TYR A 974 21.49 12.46 18.57
N THR A 975 22.17 11.55 19.27
CA THR A 975 22.50 11.73 20.68
C THR A 975 23.90 11.21 20.96
N ARG A 976 24.70 11.96 21.74
CA ARG A 976 26.00 11.49 22.20
C ARG A 976 26.20 11.86 23.65
N MET A 977 26.45 10.87 24.50
CA MET A 977 26.74 11.09 25.92
C MET A 977 28.20 10.77 26.20
N MET A 978 28.87 11.71 26.87
CA MET A 978 30.28 11.58 27.19
C MET A 978 30.61 12.17 28.56
N ILE A 979 31.59 11.57 29.23
CA ILE A 979 32.08 12.01 30.54
C ILE A 979 33.53 12.42 30.49
N ARG A 980 33.91 13.40 31.30
CA ARG A 980 35.30 13.84 31.44
C ARG A 980 35.67 14.03 32.90
N GLU A 981 36.87 13.60 33.26
CA GLU A 981 37.40 13.81 34.60
C GLU A 981 37.56 15.31 34.90
N VAL A 982 36.99 15.75 36.03
CA VAL A 982 37.01 17.16 36.47
C VAL A 982 38.36 17.50 37.08
#